data_AF-A0A8H7Q1Z3-F1
#
_entry.id   AF-A0A8H7Q1Z3-F1
#
_cell.length_a   1.000
_cell.length_b   1.000
_cell.length_c   1.000
_cell.angle_alpha   90.00
_cell.angle_beta   90.00
_cell.angle_gamma   90.00
#
_symmetry.space_group_name_H-M   'P 1'
#
loop_
_entity.id
_entity.type
_entity.pdbx_description
1 polymer ?
#
loop_
_entity_poly.entity_id
_entity_poly.type
_entity_poly.pdbx_seq_one_letter_code
_entity_poly.pdbx_strand_id
1 'polypeptide(L)'
;MATKRQSARLSEKVSIKTPAAPLSLSSHLAKYKNDIPVKDPPVSEAVTTTTTAEVTTARKVKAAGARKVKKELSEPIEPPKNWKPVYEAIREYRKTSLAPVDTMGCERLGDVKADDKTFRFQTLVSLMLSSQTRDPITAAAMQNLQARLPGGLTLDSILLCNKDLLHDCIKAVGFHTRKTEYIKATAIVLKEKFDGDIPDTIEGLISLPGVGPKMGYLAMQIAWNKNAGIGVDVHVHRISNRLGWVNTATKTPEDTRKDLEAWLPKENWKEINYLLVGFGQTTCLPRGPKCNICPVNDVCPSAVIKAVKKKRKVSVSVDTADSGLHNNVKKEKTEESLECANLHTADQLNMDNPNPESQSTEAQTLEALQQTVQHVENSFSTVFESLSRNFQQNLNMIQGMTSTLEHVLKTGLKVGTKITKSKDPEAAINITLIIRNASQFPMKALAATIAFAPINSHCTGQIEYETQSSVRLLQDSSDPVSSIFSNESELLPGQRYVEVLEVRPTVLAQYNGTIDLGIRSPGTGQRLQVQHKFGVYLIDQLSKSIQLQSQSKFNENDAYIIREYKLSFFRQIMEFSPAQGIAHGTEIKLHAGDTIIECHLLELRVNDTLAKCAFTCTESNDILDTLLSELDLLNNYHDV
;
A
#
# COMPACT_ATOMS: atom_id res chain seq x y z
N MET A 1 49.00 -21.47 -57.34
CA MET A 1 49.81 -20.36 -57.91
C MET A 1 49.96 -19.27 -56.84
N ALA A 2 51.06 -18.48 -56.89
CA ALA A 2 51.31 -17.19 -56.21
C ALA A 2 50.70 -16.96 -54.79
N THR A 3 51.41 -17.11 -53.66
CA THR A 3 52.55 -16.34 -53.09
C THR A 3 52.24 -15.03 -52.31
N LYS A 4 52.90 -14.93 -51.13
CA LYS A 4 53.38 -13.74 -50.36
C LYS A 4 52.52 -13.10 -49.24
N ARG A 5 53.11 -13.21 -48.03
CA ARG A 5 53.29 -12.17 -46.97
C ARG A 5 51.99 -11.71 -46.26
N GLN A 6 52.02 -11.23 -45.01
CA GLN A 6 53.12 -10.58 -44.28
C GLN A 6 53.01 -10.77 -42.75
N SER A 7 54.15 -10.73 -42.05
CA SER A 7 54.24 -10.82 -40.59
C SER A 7 54.20 -9.44 -39.92
N ALA A 8 53.54 -9.33 -38.76
CA ALA A 8 53.74 -8.23 -37.82
C ALA A 8 53.51 -8.70 -36.37
N ARG A 9 54.59 -8.82 -35.60
CA ARG A 9 54.53 -8.83 -34.12
C ARG A 9 54.55 -7.39 -33.65
N LEU A 10 53.68 -7.02 -32.72
CA LEU A 10 53.93 -5.92 -31.79
C LEU A 10 53.50 -6.38 -30.39
N SER A 11 54.46 -6.34 -29.47
CA SER A 11 54.32 -6.74 -28.08
C SER A 11 54.39 -5.48 -27.21
N GLU A 12 53.43 -5.29 -26.31
CA GLU A 12 53.64 -4.35 -25.21
C GLU A 12 53.08 -4.89 -23.89
N LYS A 13 53.74 -4.53 -22.79
CA LYS A 13 53.68 -5.26 -21.51
C LYS A 13 52.65 -4.61 -20.59
N VAL A 14 51.71 -5.40 -20.06
CA VAL A 14 50.92 -5.01 -18.88
C VAL A 14 51.63 -5.48 -17.62
N SER A 15 51.88 -4.57 -16.69
CA SER A 15 52.59 -4.83 -15.44
C SER A 15 51.63 -5.25 -14.34
N ILE A 16 51.98 -6.30 -13.59
CA ILE A 16 51.18 -6.86 -12.50
C ILE A 16 51.38 -6.03 -11.22
N LYS A 17 50.30 -5.62 -10.56
CA LYS A 17 50.31 -5.26 -9.13
C LYS A 17 49.10 -5.83 -8.39
N THR A 18 49.40 -6.42 -7.25
CA THR A 18 48.51 -7.12 -6.29
C THR A 18 47.52 -6.18 -5.62
N PRO A 19 46.29 -6.61 -5.28
CA PRO A 19 45.38 -5.84 -4.43
C PRO A 19 45.81 -5.88 -2.95
N ALA A 20 45.49 -4.80 -2.23
CA ALA A 20 45.71 -4.65 -0.79
C ALA A 20 44.39 -4.54 0.00
N ALA A 21 44.51 -4.59 1.33
CA ALA A 21 43.45 -4.74 2.35
C ALA A 21 42.33 -3.66 2.35
N PRO A 22 41.18 -3.90 3.04
CA PRO A 22 39.94 -3.13 2.84
C PRO A 22 39.90 -1.76 3.55
N LEU A 23 39.09 -0.86 3.01
CA LEU A 23 38.93 0.53 3.46
C LEU A 23 37.67 0.77 4.34
N SER A 24 37.72 1.87 5.09
CA SER A 24 36.89 2.17 6.26
C SER A 24 35.49 2.77 6.01
N LEU A 25 34.66 2.68 7.05
CA LEU A 25 33.22 2.99 7.17
C LEU A 25 32.78 4.47 6.96
N SER A 26 33.55 5.33 6.28
CA SER A 26 33.36 6.79 6.28
C SER A 26 32.73 7.40 5.02
N SER A 27 32.50 6.63 3.95
CA SER A 27 32.16 7.17 2.62
C SER A 27 30.66 7.36 2.33
N HIS A 28 29.75 6.77 3.10
CA HIS A 28 28.31 6.76 2.76
C HIS A 28 27.52 8.02 3.18
N LEU A 29 28.06 8.91 4.02
CA LEU A 29 27.36 10.11 4.50
C LEU A 29 27.40 11.31 3.53
N ALA A 30 28.22 11.27 2.49
CA ALA A 30 28.49 12.44 1.65
C ALA A 30 27.44 12.72 0.54
N LYS A 31 26.53 11.79 0.24
CA LYS A 31 25.66 11.87 -0.97
C LYS A 31 24.30 12.57 -0.80
N TYR A 32 23.92 13.02 0.40
CA TYR A 32 22.58 13.57 0.68
C TYR A 32 22.52 15.10 0.90
N LYS A 33 23.53 15.86 0.47
CA LYS A 33 23.61 17.30 0.75
C LYS A 33 22.95 18.24 -0.27
N ASN A 34 22.63 17.76 -1.47
CA ASN A 34 22.05 18.58 -2.54
C ASN A 34 20.67 18.05 -2.94
N ASP A 35 19.65 18.89 -2.74
CA ASP A 35 18.33 18.97 -3.40
C ASP A 35 17.17 19.31 -2.45
N ILE A 36 17.32 20.38 -1.66
CA ILE A 36 16.21 21.15 -1.08
C ILE A 36 16.55 22.64 -1.18
N PRO A 37 15.68 23.50 -1.72
CA PRO A 37 15.95 24.94 -1.80
C PRO A 37 15.82 25.59 -0.41
N VAL A 38 16.97 25.86 0.22
CA VAL A 38 17.08 26.72 1.40
C VAL A 38 17.12 28.18 0.95
N LYS A 39 16.44 29.07 1.68
CA LYS A 39 16.42 30.51 1.43
C LYS A 39 17.20 31.22 2.53
N ASP A 40 18.49 31.38 2.34
CA ASP A 40 19.39 31.98 3.33
C ASP A 40 19.30 33.52 3.34
N PRO A 41 19.35 34.17 4.52
CA PRO A 41 19.58 35.61 4.65
C PRO A 41 21.09 35.93 4.65
N PRO A 42 21.52 37.13 4.19
CA PRO A 42 22.93 37.50 4.19
C PRO A 42 23.48 37.80 5.59
N VAL A 43 24.71 37.35 5.79
CA VAL A 43 25.55 37.37 6.99
C VAL A 43 26.21 38.74 7.21
N SER A 44 26.61 39.06 8.45
CA SER A 44 27.69 40.04 8.71
C SER A 44 28.85 39.37 9.45
N GLU A 45 30.04 39.47 8.89
CA GLU A 45 31.26 38.80 9.33
C GLU A 45 31.87 39.43 10.61
N ALA A 46 32.72 38.66 11.31
CA ALA A 46 33.47 39.12 12.47
C ALA A 46 34.98 39.07 12.20
N VAL A 47 35.68 40.20 12.37
CA VAL A 47 37.15 40.25 12.46
C VAL A 47 37.60 41.17 13.60
N THR A 48 38.09 40.52 14.65
CA THR A 48 39.24 40.85 15.51
C THR A 48 39.71 42.30 15.65
N THR A 49 39.75 42.83 16.89
CA THR A 49 40.95 43.44 17.49
C THR A 49 40.84 43.64 19.01
N THR A 50 41.98 43.64 19.68
CA THR A 50 42.24 43.96 21.10
C THR A 50 41.81 45.38 21.51
N THR A 51 41.54 45.66 22.79
CA THR A 51 42.39 46.42 23.77
C THR A 51 41.68 46.45 25.16
N THR A 52 42.30 47.06 26.16
CA THR A 52 42.03 46.99 27.61
C THR A 52 41.17 48.13 28.21
N ALA A 53 40.60 47.85 29.40
CA ALA A 53 40.43 48.75 30.56
C ALA A 53 39.24 49.77 30.66
N GLU A 54 38.72 49.81 31.89
CA GLU A 54 38.13 50.90 32.69
C GLU A 54 36.85 51.69 32.28
N VAL A 55 35.79 51.42 33.06
CA VAL A 55 34.92 52.35 33.81
C VAL A 55 34.95 53.84 33.42
N THR A 56 33.79 54.41 33.04
CA THR A 56 33.17 55.56 33.76
C THR A 56 31.76 55.98 33.30
N THR A 57 30.92 56.27 34.31
CA THR A 57 29.78 57.22 34.32
C THR A 57 28.50 56.96 33.50
N ALA A 58 27.37 57.32 34.12
CA ALA A 58 26.02 57.11 33.63
C ALA A 58 25.39 58.39 33.03
N ARG A 59 24.44 58.23 32.10
CA ARG A 59 23.48 59.28 31.73
C ARG A 59 22.09 58.68 31.48
N LYS A 60 21.11 59.07 32.30
CA LYS A 60 19.69 58.66 32.15
C LYS A 60 19.10 59.18 30.84
N VAL A 61 18.44 58.31 30.08
CA VAL A 61 17.38 58.67 29.12
C VAL A 61 16.16 57.77 29.37
N LYS A 62 14.97 58.28 29.06
CA LYS A 62 13.68 57.84 29.60
C LYS A 62 13.26 56.45 29.11
N ALA A 63 12.74 55.63 30.02
CA ALA A 63 12.03 54.41 29.67
C ALA A 63 10.66 54.74 29.05
N ALA A 64 10.34 54.13 27.92
CA ALA A 64 9.01 54.18 27.30
C ALA A 64 8.54 52.76 26.97
N GLY A 65 7.37 52.38 27.51
CA GLY A 65 6.55 51.33 26.90
C GLY A 65 7.00 49.87 27.07
N ALA A 66 7.37 49.43 28.28
CA ALA A 66 7.39 48.00 28.59
C ALA A 66 5.95 47.43 28.57
N ARG A 67 5.46 47.02 27.38
CA ARG A 67 4.13 46.42 27.20
C ARG A 67 4.14 45.01 27.78
N LYS A 68 3.99 44.92 29.11
CA LYS A 68 3.66 43.66 29.80
C LYS A 68 2.47 43.03 29.09
N VAL A 69 2.69 41.92 28.39
CA VAL A 69 1.60 41.04 27.98
C VAL A 69 1.02 40.48 29.27
N LYS A 70 -0.11 41.06 29.71
CA LYS A 70 -0.90 40.45 30.78
C LYS A 70 -1.28 39.07 30.29
N LYS A 71 -1.01 38.05 31.11
CA LYS A 71 -1.69 36.77 31.03
C LYS A 71 -3.16 37.05 31.33
N GLU A 72 -3.96 37.25 30.29
CA GLU A 72 -5.40 37.29 30.42
C GLU A 72 -5.82 35.90 30.95
N LEU A 73 -6.25 35.87 32.21
CA LEU A 73 -7.14 34.80 32.63
C LEU A 73 -8.43 35.08 31.88
N SER A 74 -8.66 34.33 30.80
CA SER A 74 -9.98 34.22 30.20
C SER A 74 -10.97 33.83 31.30
N GLU A 75 -12.10 34.52 31.34
CA GLU A 75 -13.22 34.16 32.21
C GLU A 75 -13.55 32.66 32.00
N PRO A 76 -13.86 31.91 33.06
CA PRO A 76 -14.14 30.49 32.94
C PRO A 76 -15.38 30.30 32.05
N ILE A 77 -15.16 29.74 30.85
CA ILE A 77 -16.23 29.49 29.89
C ILE A 77 -17.19 28.48 30.52
N GLU A 78 -18.46 28.86 30.65
CA GLU A 78 -19.48 27.95 31.18
C GLU A 78 -19.60 26.72 30.27
N PRO A 79 -19.65 25.51 30.84
CA PRO A 79 -19.68 24.30 30.03
C PRO A 79 -21.06 24.13 29.34
N PRO A 80 -21.11 23.58 28.12
CA PRO A 80 -22.34 23.44 27.34
C PRO A 80 -23.47 22.72 28.09
N LYS A 81 -24.72 23.16 27.88
CA LYS A 81 -25.89 22.52 28.50
C LYS A 81 -25.93 21.02 28.16
N ASN A 82 -26.18 20.20 29.16
CA ASN A 82 -26.24 18.73 29.07
C ASN A 82 -24.94 18.03 28.60
N TRP A 83 -23.78 18.71 28.57
CA TRP A 83 -22.52 18.09 28.11
C TRP A 83 -22.21 16.77 28.83
N LYS A 84 -22.39 16.73 30.17
CA LYS A 84 -22.02 15.58 31.00
C LYS A 84 -22.94 14.38 30.77
N PRO A 85 -24.29 14.49 30.83
CA PRO A 85 -25.18 13.42 30.39
C PRO A 85 -24.87 12.89 28.97
N VAL A 86 -24.59 13.77 28.01
CA VAL A 86 -24.24 13.38 26.63
C VAL A 86 -22.92 12.61 26.60
N TYR A 87 -21.90 13.09 27.32
CA TYR A 87 -20.60 12.44 27.43
C TYR A 87 -20.71 11.04 28.03
N GLU A 88 -21.40 10.92 29.16
CA GLU A 88 -21.62 9.65 29.87
C GLU A 88 -22.44 8.66 29.02
N ALA A 89 -23.47 9.11 28.31
CA ALA A 89 -24.26 8.27 27.41
C ALA A 89 -23.45 7.74 26.22
N ILE A 90 -22.57 8.56 25.64
CA ILE A 90 -21.64 8.11 24.59
C ILE A 90 -20.61 7.13 25.17
N ARG A 91 -20.07 7.42 26.37
CA ARG A 91 -19.13 6.54 27.10
C ARG A 91 -19.73 5.17 27.38
N GLU A 92 -20.96 5.10 27.88
CA GLU A 92 -21.66 3.84 28.17
C GLU A 92 -21.95 3.05 26.88
N TYR A 93 -22.49 3.70 25.85
CA TYR A 93 -22.74 3.10 24.54
C TYR A 93 -21.46 2.51 23.91
N ARG A 94 -20.31 3.15 24.13
CA ARG A 94 -19.02 2.70 23.60
C ARG A 94 -18.41 1.50 24.33
N LYS A 95 -18.93 1.10 25.50
CA LYS A 95 -18.54 -0.17 26.14
C LYS A 95 -19.04 -1.39 25.38
N THR A 96 -20.14 -1.28 24.64
CA THR A 96 -20.76 -2.39 23.90
C THR A 96 -20.65 -2.26 22.39
N SER A 97 -20.56 -1.04 21.86
CA SER A 97 -20.31 -0.78 20.44
C SER A 97 -18.80 -0.79 20.15
N LEU A 98 -18.26 -1.84 19.52
CA LEU A 98 -16.87 -1.92 19.06
C LEU A 98 -16.61 -1.12 17.76
N ALA A 99 -15.43 -0.52 17.65
CA ALA A 99 -14.92 0.25 16.51
C ALA A 99 -13.43 -0.09 16.22
N PRO A 100 -12.92 0.15 15.00
CA PRO A 100 -11.51 -0.09 14.65
C PRO A 100 -10.48 0.51 15.62
N VAL A 101 -10.73 1.70 16.16
CA VAL A 101 -9.82 2.35 17.11
C VAL A 101 -9.59 1.52 18.39
N ASP A 102 -10.54 0.66 18.77
CA ASP A 102 -10.51 -0.15 20.01
C ASP A 102 -9.45 -1.26 19.98
N THR A 103 -9.07 -1.70 18.78
CA THR A 103 -8.07 -2.77 18.58
C THR A 103 -6.87 -2.30 17.76
N MET A 104 -7.04 -1.28 16.91
CA MET A 104 -6.05 -0.83 15.93
C MET A 104 -5.74 0.67 16.01
N GLY A 105 -6.27 1.38 17.01
CA GLY A 105 -5.95 2.78 17.27
C GLY A 105 -4.49 2.99 17.67
N CYS A 106 -3.90 4.13 17.31
CA CYS A 106 -2.46 4.39 17.45
C CYS A 106 -1.91 4.26 18.87
N GLU A 107 -2.75 4.47 19.88
CA GLU A 107 -2.41 4.26 21.30
C GLU A 107 -2.15 2.80 21.70
N ARG A 108 -2.41 1.83 20.79
CA ARG A 108 -2.23 0.39 21.00
C ARG A 108 -1.17 -0.26 20.08
N LEU A 109 -0.52 0.53 19.22
CA LEU A 109 0.37 -0.01 18.17
C LEU A 109 1.86 0.02 18.51
N GLY A 110 2.26 0.61 19.63
CA GLY A 110 3.60 0.45 20.20
C GLY A 110 3.70 -0.83 21.02
N ASP A 111 4.84 -1.51 20.97
CA ASP A 111 5.11 -2.71 21.77
C ASP A 111 5.38 -2.33 23.22
N VAL A 112 4.41 -2.64 24.09
CA VAL A 112 4.48 -2.41 25.54
C VAL A 112 5.56 -3.23 26.26
N LYS A 113 6.26 -4.14 25.57
CA LYS A 113 7.42 -4.89 26.09
C LYS A 113 8.76 -4.29 25.68
N ALA A 114 8.77 -3.32 24.76
CA ALA A 114 9.98 -2.61 24.38
C ALA A 114 10.45 -1.67 25.49
N ASP A 115 11.68 -1.16 25.40
CA ASP A 115 12.15 -0.09 26.27
C ASP A 115 11.38 1.22 26.02
N ASP A 116 11.44 2.12 27.00
CA ASP A 116 10.79 3.43 26.97
C ASP A 116 11.04 4.23 25.68
N LYS A 117 12.31 4.34 25.22
CA LYS A 117 12.65 5.13 24.01
C LYS A 117 12.05 4.47 22.76
N THR A 118 12.14 3.14 22.66
CA THR A 118 11.56 2.38 21.54
C THR A 118 10.02 2.48 21.52
N PHE A 119 9.35 2.30 22.66
CA PHE A 119 7.89 2.43 22.75
C PHE A 119 7.41 3.85 22.36
N ARG A 120 8.12 4.89 22.82
CA ARG A 120 7.87 6.29 22.44
C ARG A 120 8.05 6.52 20.95
N PHE A 121 9.14 6.02 20.37
CA PHE A 121 9.41 6.11 18.94
C PHE A 121 8.34 5.41 18.10
N GLN A 122 7.96 4.18 18.45
CA GLN A 122 6.89 3.43 17.79
C GLN A 122 5.54 4.15 17.85
N THR A 123 5.21 4.74 19.01
CA THR A 123 4.02 5.58 19.18
C THR A 123 4.03 6.77 18.22
N LEU A 124 5.18 7.47 18.11
CA LEU A 124 5.33 8.60 17.18
C LEU A 124 5.17 8.15 15.72
N VAL A 125 5.83 7.08 15.30
CA VAL A 125 5.71 6.54 13.94
C VAL A 125 4.26 6.14 13.64
N SER A 126 3.57 5.49 14.58
CA SER A 126 2.15 5.17 14.42
C SER A 126 1.30 6.42 14.18
N LEU A 127 1.53 7.51 14.93
CA LEU A 127 0.79 8.77 14.77
C LEU A 127 1.09 9.44 13.42
N MET A 128 2.35 9.43 12.96
CA MET A 128 2.73 9.93 11.64
C MET A 128 2.02 9.15 10.52
N LEU A 129 2.00 7.83 10.60
CA LEU A 129 1.33 6.94 9.64
C LEU A 129 -0.19 7.11 9.62
N SER A 130 -0.81 7.41 10.78
CA SER A 130 -2.27 7.54 10.90
C SER A 130 -2.89 8.70 10.11
N SER A 131 -2.10 9.73 9.79
CA SER A 131 -2.61 10.93 9.09
C SER A 131 -3.29 10.56 7.77
N GLN A 132 -4.57 10.91 7.63
CA GLN A 132 -5.38 10.59 6.44
C GLN A 132 -5.36 9.09 6.05
N THR A 133 -5.20 8.19 7.02
CA THR A 133 -5.15 6.74 6.83
C THR A 133 -6.11 6.07 7.83
N ARG A 134 -6.70 4.93 7.45
CA ARG A 134 -7.63 4.18 8.33
C ARG A 134 -6.84 3.32 9.32
N ASP A 135 -7.32 3.19 10.55
CA ASP A 135 -6.66 2.45 11.64
C ASP A 135 -6.18 1.04 11.22
N PRO A 136 -6.97 0.20 10.52
CA PRO A 136 -6.49 -1.14 10.12
C PRO A 136 -5.31 -1.12 9.14
N ILE A 137 -5.22 -0.10 8.30
CA ILE A 137 -4.10 0.08 7.36
C ILE A 137 -2.86 0.58 8.11
N THR A 138 -3.06 1.44 9.11
CA THR A 138 -1.98 1.92 10.00
C THR A 138 -1.43 0.77 10.86
N ALA A 139 -2.30 -0.07 11.41
CA ALA A 139 -1.91 -1.26 12.17
C ALA A 139 -1.15 -2.28 11.32
N ALA A 140 -1.63 -2.59 10.12
CA ALA A 140 -0.91 -3.47 9.18
C ALA A 140 0.45 -2.89 8.78
N ALA A 141 0.57 -1.57 8.59
CA ALA A 141 1.85 -0.93 8.30
C ALA A 141 2.82 -0.98 9.49
N MET A 142 2.35 -0.77 10.72
CA MET A 142 3.16 -0.93 11.94
C MET A 142 3.64 -2.39 12.11
N GLN A 143 2.78 -3.37 11.86
CA GLN A 143 3.15 -4.79 11.86
C GLN A 143 4.19 -5.12 10.78
N ASN A 144 4.03 -4.60 9.56
CA ASN A 144 5.01 -4.79 8.48
C ASN A 144 6.38 -4.20 8.86
N LEU A 145 6.42 -3.01 9.48
CA LEU A 145 7.66 -2.41 9.97
C LEU A 145 8.31 -3.27 11.05
N GLN A 146 7.53 -3.73 12.03
CA GLN A 146 8.04 -4.59 13.11
C GLN A 146 8.56 -5.95 12.59
N ALA A 147 7.96 -6.50 11.54
CA ALA A 147 8.33 -7.81 11.00
C ALA A 147 9.44 -7.77 9.94
N ARG A 148 9.57 -6.68 9.16
CA ARG A 148 10.51 -6.60 8.02
C ARG A 148 11.76 -5.77 8.29
N LEU A 149 11.79 -4.94 9.33
CA LEU A 149 12.99 -4.20 9.70
C LEU A 149 13.92 -5.06 10.57
N PRO A 150 15.25 -5.06 10.32
CA PRO A 150 16.20 -5.74 11.20
C PRO A 150 16.09 -5.21 12.63
N GLY A 151 15.86 -6.09 13.62
CA GLY A 151 15.64 -5.69 15.02
C GLY A 151 14.26 -5.07 15.31
N GLY A 152 13.34 -5.06 14.36
CA GLY A 152 12.00 -4.48 14.50
C GLY A 152 11.95 -2.96 14.27
N LEU A 153 10.86 -2.32 14.68
CA LEU A 153 10.68 -0.88 14.55
C LEU A 153 11.39 -0.14 15.70
N THR A 154 12.69 0.09 15.51
CA THR A 154 13.52 0.94 16.38
C THR A 154 14.05 2.16 15.63
N LEU A 155 14.61 3.13 16.36
CA LEU A 155 15.24 4.31 15.75
C LEU A 155 16.41 3.92 14.84
N ASP A 156 17.33 3.07 15.32
CA ASP A 156 18.50 2.65 14.55
C ASP A 156 18.10 1.77 13.34
N SER A 157 17.09 0.91 13.49
CA SER A 157 16.54 0.14 12.37
C SER A 157 16.00 1.07 11.26
N ILE A 158 15.29 2.15 11.63
CA ILE A 158 14.82 3.16 10.65
C ILE A 158 15.97 3.94 10.04
N LEU A 159 17.03 4.27 10.79
CA LEU A 159 18.20 4.97 10.27
C LEU A 159 18.99 4.11 9.26
N LEU A 160 19.20 2.84 9.56
CA LEU A 160 19.95 1.89 8.71
C LEU A 160 19.16 1.37 7.51
N CYS A 161 17.83 1.27 7.60
CA CYS A 161 16.96 0.72 6.55
C CYS A 161 17.08 1.47 5.21
N ASN A 162 17.03 0.78 4.07
CA ASN A 162 16.90 1.43 2.76
C ASN A 162 15.56 2.21 2.68
N LYS A 163 15.54 3.40 2.03
CA LYS A 163 14.33 4.17 1.74
C LYS A 163 13.28 3.32 1.03
N ASP A 164 13.70 2.46 0.10
CA ASP A 164 12.79 1.62 -0.69
C ASP A 164 12.12 0.55 0.18
N LEU A 165 12.88 -0.11 1.08
CA LEU A 165 12.32 -1.09 2.02
C LEU A 165 11.31 -0.42 2.98
N LEU A 166 11.64 0.77 3.50
CA LEU A 166 10.73 1.53 4.36
C LEU A 166 9.45 1.89 3.61
N HIS A 167 9.58 2.43 2.39
CA HIS A 167 8.48 2.77 1.48
C HIS A 167 7.57 1.56 1.24
N ASP A 168 8.15 0.41 0.93
CA ASP A 168 7.44 -0.84 0.67
C ASP A 168 6.71 -1.41 1.90
N CYS A 169 7.23 -1.20 3.11
CA CYS A 169 6.57 -1.61 4.35
C CYS A 169 5.28 -0.81 4.59
N ILE A 170 5.28 0.48 4.20
CA ILE A 170 4.17 1.41 4.43
C ILE A 170 3.37 1.75 3.17
N LYS A 171 3.58 1.11 2.02
CA LYS A 171 2.98 1.50 0.72
C LYS A 171 1.44 1.53 0.68
N ALA A 172 0.77 0.78 1.55
CA ALA A 172 -0.68 0.81 1.70
C ALA A 172 -1.20 2.09 2.40
N VAL A 173 -0.33 2.83 3.09
CA VAL A 173 -0.65 4.05 3.84
C VAL A 173 -0.85 5.23 2.89
N GLY A 174 -1.85 6.06 3.16
CA GLY A 174 -2.09 7.28 2.38
C GLY A 174 -0.89 8.22 2.45
N PHE A 175 -0.43 8.74 1.31
CA PHE A 175 0.76 9.60 1.20
C PHE A 175 2.10 8.95 1.66
N HIS A 176 2.21 7.61 1.56
CA HIS A 176 3.38 6.83 2.00
C HIS A 176 4.75 7.37 1.54
N THR A 177 4.90 7.86 0.29
CA THR A 177 6.17 8.42 -0.21
C THR A 177 6.67 9.57 0.66
N ARG A 178 5.80 10.54 0.95
CA ARG A 178 6.12 11.70 1.80
C ARG A 178 6.29 11.31 3.27
N LYS A 179 5.55 10.31 3.74
CA LYS A 179 5.70 9.74 5.10
C LYS A 179 7.03 9.01 5.28
N THR A 180 7.51 8.32 4.26
CA THR A 180 8.84 7.66 4.24
C THR A 180 9.93 8.69 4.50
N GLU A 181 9.85 9.84 3.82
CA GLU A 181 10.77 10.96 3.97
C GLU A 181 10.67 11.61 5.35
N TYR A 182 9.46 11.86 5.85
CA TYR A 182 9.24 12.41 7.19
C TYR A 182 9.72 11.47 8.31
N ILE A 183 9.50 10.16 8.21
CA ILE A 183 9.98 9.19 9.20
C ILE A 183 11.51 9.13 9.21
N LYS A 184 12.16 9.09 8.03
CA LYS A 184 13.63 9.15 7.90
C LYS A 184 14.21 10.45 8.46
N ALA A 185 13.66 11.60 8.06
CA ALA A 185 14.14 12.91 8.50
C ALA A 185 13.93 13.11 10.02
N THR A 186 12.80 12.63 10.55
CA THR A 186 12.54 12.62 12.00
C THR A 186 13.59 11.77 12.72
N ALA A 187 13.85 10.54 12.28
CA ALA A 187 14.83 9.67 12.92
C ALA A 187 16.24 10.29 12.98
N ILE A 188 16.66 11.00 11.93
CA ILE A 188 17.92 11.77 11.92
C ILE A 188 17.89 12.88 12.98
N VAL A 189 16.83 13.71 13.00
CA VAL A 189 16.67 14.79 13.99
C VAL A 189 16.64 14.27 15.43
N LEU A 190 16.00 13.13 15.70
CA LEU A 190 15.99 12.54 17.04
C LEU A 190 17.40 12.12 17.48
N LYS A 191 18.17 11.47 16.60
CA LYS A 191 19.55 11.06 16.90
C LYS A 191 20.51 12.24 17.08
N GLU A 192 20.34 13.31 16.30
CA GLU A 192 21.23 14.47 16.34
C GLU A 192 20.91 15.45 17.48
N LYS A 193 19.63 15.61 17.86
CA LYS A 193 19.18 16.72 18.74
C LYS A 193 18.46 16.31 20.01
N PHE A 194 18.02 15.05 20.12
CA PHE A 194 17.18 14.57 21.22
C PHE A 194 17.66 13.25 21.85
N ASP A 195 18.98 12.97 21.75
CA ASP A 195 19.61 11.75 22.32
C ASP A 195 18.91 10.43 21.89
N GLY A 196 18.32 10.42 20.69
CA GLY A 196 17.59 9.26 20.17
C GLY A 196 16.28 8.93 20.88
N ASP A 197 15.72 9.81 21.72
CA ASP A 197 14.32 9.74 22.17
C ASP A 197 13.49 10.81 21.44
N ILE A 198 12.16 10.73 21.54
CA ILE A 198 11.26 11.79 21.07
C ILE A 198 11.29 12.98 22.07
N PRO A 199 10.96 14.22 21.65
CA PRO A 199 10.85 15.34 22.57
C PRO A 199 9.72 15.14 23.61
N ASP A 200 9.91 15.65 24.82
CA ASP A 200 8.96 15.55 25.93
C ASP A 200 8.11 16.84 26.13
N THR A 201 8.04 17.67 25.09
CA THR A 201 7.32 18.94 25.00
C THR A 201 6.52 19.02 23.69
N ILE A 202 5.43 19.78 23.69
CA ILE A 202 4.56 19.94 22.51
C ILE A 202 5.30 20.68 21.39
N GLU A 203 6.05 21.73 21.74
CA GLU A 203 6.85 22.54 20.84
C GLU A 203 7.96 21.71 20.19
N GLY A 204 8.63 20.87 20.98
CA GLY A 204 9.63 19.91 20.49
C GLY A 204 9.01 18.91 19.51
N LEU A 205 7.88 18.29 19.85
CA LEU A 205 7.21 17.33 18.98
C LEU A 205 6.73 17.96 17.66
N ILE A 206 6.14 19.16 17.70
CA ILE A 206 5.69 19.89 16.49
C ILE A 206 6.87 20.36 15.61
N SER A 207 8.09 20.49 16.18
CA SER A 207 9.29 20.80 15.39
C SER A 207 9.74 19.66 14.46
N LEU A 208 9.23 18.43 14.66
CA LEU A 208 9.62 17.26 13.89
C LEU A 208 8.94 17.22 12.50
N PRO A 209 9.66 16.79 11.43
CA PRO A 209 9.12 16.72 10.08
C PRO A 209 7.81 15.93 9.98
N GLY A 210 6.73 16.60 9.58
CA GLY A 210 5.41 15.97 9.37
C GLY A 210 4.57 15.76 10.64
N VAL A 211 5.03 16.21 11.81
CA VAL A 211 4.30 16.12 13.08
C VAL A 211 3.48 17.39 13.30
N GLY A 212 2.15 17.27 13.29
CA GLY A 212 1.24 18.39 13.56
C GLY A 212 0.75 18.45 15.02
N PRO A 213 0.07 19.54 15.44
CA PRO A 213 -0.41 19.72 16.81
C PRO A 213 -1.18 18.53 17.40
N LYS A 214 -2.14 17.95 16.66
CA LYS A 214 -2.84 16.71 17.06
C LYS A 214 -1.86 15.61 17.48
N MET A 215 -0.84 15.36 16.66
CA MET A 215 0.13 14.29 16.92
C MET A 215 0.98 14.62 18.14
N GLY A 216 1.38 15.87 18.33
CA GLY A 216 2.09 16.32 19.53
C GLY A 216 1.29 16.03 20.82
N TYR A 217 0.02 16.45 20.88
CA TYR A 217 -0.83 16.20 22.07
C TYR A 217 -1.05 14.70 22.33
N LEU A 218 -1.33 13.91 21.29
CA LEU A 218 -1.50 12.46 21.44
C LEU A 218 -0.19 11.76 21.86
N ALA A 219 0.95 12.15 21.28
CA ALA A 219 2.25 11.62 21.68
C ALA A 219 2.55 11.94 23.15
N MET A 220 2.28 13.15 23.62
CA MET A 220 2.39 13.49 25.05
C MET A 220 1.48 12.62 25.93
N GLN A 221 0.22 12.42 25.53
CA GLN A 221 -0.75 11.62 26.30
C GLN A 221 -0.43 10.12 26.34
N ILE A 222 0.15 9.56 25.26
CA ILE A 222 0.42 8.12 25.11
C ILE A 222 1.85 7.79 25.53
N ALA A 223 2.84 8.43 24.90
CA ALA A 223 4.26 8.10 24.98
C ALA A 223 4.92 8.64 26.28
N TRP A 224 4.43 9.77 26.79
CA TRP A 224 4.92 10.40 28.03
C TRP A 224 3.93 10.32 29.20
N ASN A 225 2.71 9.83 28.97
CA ASN A 225 1.59 9.89 29.91
C ASN A 225 1.32 11.31 30.49
N LYS A 226 1.71 12.37 29.76
CA LYS A 226 1.55 13.78 30.12
C LYS A 226 0.33 14.36 29.40
N ASN A 227 -0.71 14.71 30.15
CA ASN A 227 -1.94 15.28 29.60
C ASN A 227 -1.80 16.80 29.34
N ALA A 228 -1.08 17.15 28.27
CA ALA A 228 -0.72 18.53 27.94
C ALA A 228 -1.84 19.33 27.23
N GLY A 229 -2.81 18.66 26.61
CA GLY A 229 -3.89 19.25 25.82
C GLY A 229 -4.65 18.19 25.03
N ILE A 230 -5.72 18.58 24.33
CA ILE A 230 -6.61 17.64 23.62
C ILE A 230 -6.15 17.44 22.17
N GLY A 231 -5.85 16.20 21.79
CA GLY A 231 -5.60 15.85 20.39
C GLY A 231 -6.88 15.90 19.55
N VAL A 232 -7.20 17.03 18.91
CA VAL A 232 -8.40 17.15 18.06
C VAL A 232 -8.14 16.65 16.63
N ASP A 233 -9.10 15.88 16.10
CA ASP A 233 -9.08 15.38 14.73
C ASP A 233 -10.44 15.52 14.03
N VAL A 234 -10.57 14.99 12.81
CA VAL A 234 -11.80 15.10 12.00
C VAL A 234 -13.03 14.46 12.66
N HIS A 235 -12.88 13.55 13.63
CA HIS A 235 -13.98 13.01 14.42
C HIS A 235 -14.32 13.94 15.59
N VAL A 236 -13.33 14.27 16.42
CA VAL A 236 -13.51 15.17 17.58
C VAL A 236 -14.06 16.53 17.13
N HIS A 237 -13.47 17.13 16.10
CA HIS A 237 -13.91 18.40 15.52
C HIS A 237 -15.35 18.34 15.02
N ARG A 238 -15.69 17.35 14.18
CA ARG A 238 -17.04 17.19 13.62
C ARG A 238 -18.09 16.94 14.68
N ILE A 239 -17.80 16.08 15.66
CA ILE A 239 -18.78 15.65 16.65
C ILE A 239 -19.00 16.75 17.68
N SER A 240 -17.95 17.44 18.14
CA SER A 240 -18.09 18.56 19.08
C SER A 240 -18.92 19.69 18.46
N ASN A 241 -18.70 20.02 17.18
CA ASN A 241 -19.56 20.97 16.46
C ASN A 241 -21.02 20.47 16.36
N ARG A 242 -21.27 19.19 16.07
CA ARG A 242 -22.63 18.62 15.99
C ARG A 242 -23.37 18.57 17.32
N LEU A 243 -22.65 18.37 18.42
CA LEU A 243 -23.21 18.33 19.78
C LEU A 243 -23.42 19.71 20.40
N GLY A 244 -22.97 20.79 19.74
CA GLY A 244 -22.98 22.13 20.34
C GLY A 244 -21.98 22.27 21.50
N TRP A 245 -20.88 21.52 21.47
CA TRP A 245 -19.83 21.50 22.50
C TRP A 245 -18.77 22.60 22.32
N VAL A 246 -18.95 23.48 21.34
CA VAL A 246 -18.10 24.63 21.02
C VAL A 246 -18.99 25.85 20.82
N ASN A 247 -18.54 27.02 21.27
CA ASN A 247 -19.42 28.19 21.42
C ASN A 247 -19.79 28.85 20.09
N THR A 248 -18.92 28.72 19.09
CA THR A 248 -19.18 29.06 17.69
C THR A 248 -18.87 27.84 16.84
N ALA A 249 -19.48 27.71 15.67
CA ALA A 249 -19.11 26.67 14.71
C ALA A 249 -17.64 26.85 14.30
N THR A 250 -16.75 26.10 14.96
CA THR A 250 -15.30 26.25 14.86
C THR A 250 -14.84 25.84 13.48
N LYS A 251 -13.99 26.66 12.83
CA LYS A 251 -13.53 26.42 11.45
C LYS A 251 -12.30 25.53 11.38
N THR A 252 -11.51 25.46 12.44
CA THR A 252 -10.30 24.63 12.50
C THR A 252 -10.29 23.68 13.70
N PRO A 253 -9.55 22.55 13.64
CA PRO A 253 -9.35 21.66 14.78
C PRO A 253 -8.71 22.34 16.01
N GLU A 254 -7.82 23.32 15.80
CA GLU A 254 -7.17 24.05 16.90
C GLU A 254 -8.13 24.99 17.63
N ASP A 255 -9.10 25.57 16.93
CA ASP A 255 -10.15 26.37 17.59
C ASP A 255 -11.04 25.46 18.44
N THR A 256 -11.46 24.30 17.91
CA THR A 256 -12.18 23.28 18.71
C THR A 256 -11.38 22.83 19.92
N ARG A 257 -10.05 22.68 19.80
CA ARG A 257 -9.20 22.28 20.92
C ARG A 257 -9.27 23.30 22.05
N LYS A 258 -9.07 24.59 21.72
CA LYS A 258 -9.11 25.69 22.70
C LYS A 258 -10.49 25.80 23.35
N ASP A 259 -11.56 25.73 22.57
CA ASP A 259 -12.94 25.77 23.09
C ASP A 259 -13.19 24.61 24.07
N LEU A 260 -12.82 23.37 23.71
CA LEU A 260 -12.97 22.21 24.59
C LEU A 260 -12.11 22.32 25.86
N GLU A 261 -10.84 22.70 25.74
CA GLU A 261 -9.94 22.87 26.89
C GLU A 261 -10.37 23.98 27.87
N ALA A 262 -11.16 24.95 27.42
CA ALA A 262 -11.62 26.05 28.26
C ALA A 262 -12.71 25.65 29.28
N TRP A 263 -13.45 24.56 29.04
CA TRP A 263 -14.56 24.14 29.90
C TRP A 263 -14.55 22.64 30.27
N LEU A 264 -13.96 21.76 29.44
CA LEU A 264 -13.95 20.32 29.70
C LEU A 264 -12.99 20.00 30.86
N PRO A 265 -13.39 19.23 31.88
CA PRO A 265 -12.51 18.82 32.96
C PRO A 265 -11.27 18.07 32.45
N LYS A 266 -10.10 18.34 33.04
CA LYS A 266 -8.81 17.82 32.55
C LYS A 266 -8.73 16.30 32.53
N GLU A 267 -9.46 15.65 33.43
CA GLU A 267 -9.57 14.20 33.57
C GLU A 267 -10.12 13.55 32.30
N ASN A 268 -10.96 14.27 31.54
CA ASN A 268 -11.57 13.81 30.30
C ASN A 268 -10.72 14.05 29.04
N TRP A 269 -9.66 14.88 29.11
CA TRP A 269 -8.88 15.31 27.93
C TRP A 269 -8.13 14.16 27.22
N LYS A 270 -7.73 13.12 27.96
CA LYS A 270 -7.07 11.92 27.40
C LYS A 270 -8.08 10.97 26.74
N GLU A 271 -9.28 10.84 27.29
CA GLU A 271 -10.29 9.89 26.80
C GLU A 271 -11.10 10.45 25.62
N ILE A 272 -11.38 11.77 25.58
CA ILE A 272 -12.32 12.36 24.61
C ILE A 272 -11.94 12.09 23.14
N ASN A 273 -10.64 12.02 22.80
CA ASN A 273 -10.25 11.66 21.44
C ASN A 273 -10.69 10.23 21.09
N TYR A 274 -10.22 9.25 21.83
CA TYR A 274 -10.53 7.83 21.64
C TYR A 274 -12.05 7.57 21.61
N LEU A 275 -12.78 8.17 22.57
CA LEU A 275 -14.22 8.06 22.68
C LEU A 275 -14.96 8.55 21.42
N LEU A 276 -14.66 9.77 20.98
CA LEU A 276 -15.33 10.39 19.83
C LEU A 276 -14.85 9.85 18.49
N VAL A 277 -13.60 9.41 18.36
CA VAL A 277 -13.09 8.71 17.17
C VAL A 277 -13.92 7.46 16.93
N GLY A 278 -14.02 6.56 17.92
CA GLY A 278 -14.78 5.32 17.78
C GLY A 278 -16.27 5.56 17.55
N PHE A 279 -16.89 6.48 18.30
CA PHE A 279 -18.29 6.87 18.07
C PHE A 279 -18.52 7.46 16.66
N GLY A 280 -17.56 8.20 16.13
CA GLY A 280 -17.58 8.75 14.78
C GLY A 280 -17.25 7.76 13.67
N GLN A 281 -16.64 6.62 13.98
CA GLN A 281 -16.38 5.51 13.06
C GLN A 281 -17.63 4.63 12.89
N THR A 282 -18.47 4.46 13.92
CA THR A 282 -19.59 3.50 13.92
C THR A 282 -20.98 4.14 13.82
N THR A 283 -21.21 5.28 14.49
CA THR A 283 -22.53 5.89 14.70
C THR A 283 -22.62 7.31 14.10
N CYS A 284 -21.79 8.25 14.56
CA CYS A 284 -21.84 9.66 14.12
C CYS A 284 -21.02 9.89 12.83
N LEU A 285 -21.38 9.15 11.78
CA LEU A 285 -20.69 9.13 10.50
C LEU A 285 -20.65 10.52 9.80
N PRO A 286 -19.63 10.83 8.99
CA PRO A 286 -19.56 12.11 8.27
C PRO A 286 -20.79 12.37 7.37
N ARG A 287 -21.20 11.37 6.59
CA ARG A 287 -22.44 11.36 5.80
C ARG A 287 -23.38 10.30 6.35
N GLY A 288 -24.68 10.58 6.41
CA GLY A 288 -25.69 9.67 6.95
C GLY A 288 -25.41 9.20 8.39
N PRO A 289 -25.29 10.11 9.38
CA PRO A 289 -25.14 9.69 10.78
C PRO A 289 -26.33 8.84 11.22
N LYS A 290 -26.07 7.78 11.99
CA LYS A 290 -27.09 6.81 12.43
C LYS A 290 -27.88 7.32 13.64
N CYS A 291 -28.52 8.48 13.49
CA CYS A 291 -29.26 9.15 14.58
C CYS A 291 -30.39 8.28 15.16
N ASN A 292 -30.92 7.32 14.39
CA ASN A 292 -31.95 6.38 14.83
C ASN A 292 -31.48 5.37 15.91
N ILE A 293 -30.17 5.12 16.05
CA ILE A 293 -29.57 4.26 17.09
C ILE A 293 -28.60 5.02 18.00
N CYS A 294 -28.55 6.34 17.86
CA CYS A 294 -27.64 7.19 18.62
C CYS A 294 -28.17 7.39 20.05
N PRO A 295 -27.37 7.16 21.11
CA PRO A 295 -27.82 7.18 22.51
C PRO A 295 -28.19 8.57 23.03
N VAL A 296 -27.93 9.62 22.25
CA VAL A 296 -28.13 11.03 22.59
C VAL A 296 -28.94 11.76 21.50
N ASN A 297 -29.80 11.05 20.76
CA ASN A 297 -30.54 11.60 19.62
C ASN A 297 -31.69 12.54 20.00
N ASP A 298 -32.14 12.46 21.24
CA ASP A 298 -33.15 13.28 21.90
C ASP A 298 -32.61 14.65 22.33
N VAL A 299 -31.34 14.71 22.74
CA VAL A 299 -30.67 15.93 23.22
C VAL A 299 -29.66 16.54 22.23
N CYS A 300 -29.28 15.83 21.17
CA CYS A 300 -28.33 16.32 20.17
C CYS A 300 -28.96 17.34 19.20
N PRO A 301 -28.45 18.58 19.12
CA PRO A 301 -29.04 19.62 18.27
C PRO A 301 -28.90 19.35 16.76
N SER A 302 -28.02 18.41 16.36
CA SER A 302 -27.82 17.98 14.96
C SER A 302 -28.48 16.63 14.63
N ALA A 303 -29.41 16.13 15.45
CA ALA A 303 -30.05 14.84 15.22
C ALA A 303 -31.02 14.87 14.00
N VAL A 304 -30.88 13.90 13.10
CA VAL A 304 -31.74 13.76 11.91
C VAL A 304 -32.52 12.45 11.98
N ILE A 305 -33.74 12.49 12.50
CA ILE A 305 -34.63 11.34 12.58
C ILE A 305 -35.64 11.40 11.43
N LYS A 306 -35.49 10.49 10.45
CA LYS A 306 -36.52 10.31 9.41
C LYS A 306 -37.73 9.61 10.01
N ALA A 307 -38.90 10.24 9.95
CA ALA A 307 -40.14 9.66 10.46
C ALA A 307 -40.54 8.40 9.66
N VAL A 308 -40.47 7.23 10.31
CA VAL A 308 -40.93 5.97 9.71
C VAL A 308 -42.45 5.91 9.80
N LYS A 309 -43.16 6.00 8.66
CA LYS A 309 -44.60 5.74 8.60
C LYS A 309 -44.88 4.31 9.09
N LYS A 310 -45.59 4.18 10.21
CA LYS A 310 -45.93 2.92 10.88
C LYS A 310 -46.78 2.05 9.93
N LYS A 311 -46.21 0.98 9.35
CA LYS A 311 -47.02 -0.03 8.65
C LYS A 311 -47.94 -0.70 9.67
N ARG A 312 -49.25 -0.68 9.40
CA ARG A 312 -50.26 -1.39 10.21
C ARG A 312 -49.96 -2.89 10.20
N LYS A 313 -50.10 -3.50 11.38
CA LYS A 313 -49.97 -4.94 11.60
C LYS A 313 -51.18 -5.64 10.94
N VAL A 314 -50.95 -6.47 9.93
CA VAL A 314 -51.99 -7.34 9.37
C VAL A 314 -51.98 -8.64 10.14
N SER A 315 -53.10 -8.96 10.78
CA SER A 315 -53.38 -10.28 11.36
C SER A 315 -53.75 -11.26 10.25
N VAL A 316 -53.14 -12.43 10.24
CA VAL A 316 -53.56 -13.54 9.38
C VAL A 316 -54.66 -14.32 10.10
N SER A 317 -55.83 -14.43 9.47
CA SER A 317 -56.85 -15.41 9.78
C SER A 317 -57.13 -16.18 8.48
N VAL A 318 -56.93 -17.50 8.53
CA VAL A 318 -57.27 -18.43 7.45
C VAL A 318 -58.71 -18.84 7.62
N ASP A 319 -59.48 -18.90 6.54
CA ASP A 319 -60.62 -19.83 6.38
C ASP A 319 -60.93 -20.06 4.89
N THR A 320 -61.62 -21.16 4.59
CA THR A 320 -61.64 -21.84 3.28
C THR A 320 -62.98 -21.84 2.55
N ALA A 321 -62.93 -21.82 1.21
CA ALA A 321 -64.03 -22.10 0.25
C ALA A 321 -65.21 -21.08 0.26
N ASP A 322 -66.07 -20.94 -0.78
CA ASP A 322 -66.31 -21.73 -2.00
C ASP A 322 -66.82 -20.85 -3.17
N SER A 323 -66.82 -21.42 -4.39
CA SER A 323 -67.63 -21.16 -5.61
C SER A 323 -68.13 -19.74 -6.01
N GLY A 324 -67.94 -19.38 -7.29
CA GLY A 324 -68.59 -18.20 -7.91
C GLY A 324 -68.02 -17.76 -9.26
N LEU A 325 -68.51 -18.34 -10.36
CA LEU A 325 -68.05 -18.08 -11.74
C LEU A 325 -68.59 -16.74 -12.30
N HIS A 326 -67.73 -15.89 -12.90
CA HIS A 326 -67.99 -15.24 -14.21
C HIS A 326 -66.75 -14.52 -14.79
N ASN A 327 -66.60 -14.60 -16.12
CA ASN A 327 -65.46 -14.03 -16.87
C ASN A 327 -65.67 -12.54 -17.21
N ASN A 328 -64.58 -11.75 -17.15
CA ASN A 328 -64.25 -10.86 -18.27
C ASN A 328 -62.78 -10.41 -18.22
N VAL A 329 -62.14 -10.38 -19.39
CA VAL A 329 -60.73 -9.96 -19.55
C VAL A 329 -60.66 -8.49 -19.95
N LYS A 330 -59.84 -7.70 -19.24
CA LYS A 330 -59.11 -6.58 -19.85
C LYS A 330 -57.86 -6.23 -19.04
N LYS A 331 -56.73 -6.07 -19.76
CA LYS A 331 -55.52 -5.43 -19.25
C LYS A 331 -55.81 -3.93 -19.07
N GLU A 332 -55.22 -3.30 -18.07
CA GLU A 332 -54.43 -2.08 -18.31
C GLU A 332 -53.47 -1.76 -17.17
N LYS A 333 -52.43 -1.00 -17.50
CA LYS A 333 -51.44 -0.46 -16.56
C LYS A 333 -52.05 0.74 -15.83
N THR A 334 -51.48 1.11 -14.69
CA THR A 334 -51.64 2.47 -14.16
C THR A 334 -50.31 2.95 -13.62
N GLU A 335 -49.81 4.04 -14.21
CA GLU A 335 -48.58 4.71 -13.82
C GLU A 335 -48.84 5.73 -12.70
N GLU A 336 -47.76 6.24 -12.12
CA GLU A 336 -47.79 7.13 -10.96
C GLU A 336 -48.32 8.52 -11.31
N SER A 337 -49.25 9.05 -10.50
CA SER A 337 -49.59 10.47 -10.48
C SER A 337 -49.08 11.11 -9.18
N LEU A 338 -48.25 12.15 -9.34
CA LEU A 338 -47.77 13.01 -8.26
C LEU A 338 -48.53 14.34 -8.32
N GLU A 339 -49.51 14.53 -7.42
CA GLU A 339 -50.10 15.83 -7.17
C GLU A 339 -49.20 16.66 -6.23
N CYS A 340 -48.81 17.85 -6.67
CA CYS A 340 -48.23 18.89 -5.81
C CYS A 340 -49.32 19.88 -5.39
N ALA A 341 -49.33 20.25 -4.11
CA ALA A 341 -50.41 21.03 -3.51
C ALA A 341 -50.26 22.55 -3.67
N ASN A 342 -51.38 23.18 -4.01
CA ASN A 342 -51.89 24.50 -3.59
C ASN A 342 -50.91 25.67 -3.35
N LEU A 343 -51.09 26.70 -4.17
CA LEU A 343 -50.92 28.11 -3.77
C LEU A 343 -52.32 28.75 -3.65
N HIS A 344 -52.70 29.19 -2.45
CA HIS A 344 -53.78 30.13 -2.24
C HIS A 344 -53.20 31.54 -2.11
N THR A 345 -53.69 32.49 -2.90
CA THR A 345 -54.60 33.57 -2.43
C THR A 345 -54.88 34.54 -3.57
N ALA A 346 -56.15 34.78 -3.84
CA ALA A 346 -56.64 35.96 -4.56
C ALA A 346 -57.87 36.47 -3.81
N ASP A 347 -57.96 37.79 -3.64
CA ASP A 347 -59.19 38.59 -3.61
C ASP A 347 -58.91 39.98 -2.97
N GLN A 348 -59.14 41.06 -3.73
CA GLN A 348 -60.26 41.98 -3.50
C GLN A 348 -60.27 43.13 -4.52
N LEU A 349 -61.46 43.68 -4.77
CA LEU A 349 -61.82 44.58 -5.88
C LEU A 349 -61.74 46.07 -5.50
N ASN A 350 -61.54 46.95 -6.48
CA ASN A 350 -62.38 48.15 -6.63
C ASN A 350 -62.28 48.82 -8.01
N MET A 351 -63.31 49.62 -8.36
CA MET A 351 -63.51 50.30 -9.65
C MET A 351 -63.10 51.78 -9.59
N ASP A 352 -62.66 52.37 -10.72
CA ASP A 352 -63.36 53.48 -11.41
C ASP A 352 -62.57 54.15 -12.57
N ASN A 353 -63.35 54.61 -13.57
CA ASN A 353 -63.08 55.59 -14.64
C ASN A 353 -62.12 55.28 -15.84
N PRO A 354 -62.31 55.93 -17.02
CA PRO A 354 -61.91 55.34 -18.31
C PRO A 354 -60.98 56.17 -19.23
N ASN A 355 -60.26 55.45 -20.10
CA ASN A 355 -59.67 55.88 -21.40
C ASN A 355 -58.48 56.88 -21.34
N PRO A 356 -57.65 57.02 -22.41
CA PRO A 356 -57.35 56.13 -23.54
C PRO A 356 -55.84 55.84 -23.73
N GLU A 357 -55.43 54.63 -24.16
CA GLU A 357 -54.17 54.44 -24.95
C GLU A 357 -54.05 53.02 -25.55
N SER A 358 -54.74 52.77 -26.66
CA SER A 358 -54.64 51.52 -27.41
C SER A 358 -53.48 51.55 -28.42
N GLN A 359 -52.23 51.38 -27.96
CA GLN A 359 -51.08 51.01 -28.82
C GLN A 359 -49.78 50.63 -28.06
N SER A 360 -49.64 50.94 -26.76
CA SER A 360 -48.43 50.63 -25.97
C SER A 360 -48.44 49.25 -25.30
N THR A 361 -49.62 48.67 -25.09
CA THR A 361 -49.82 47.47 -24.28
C THR A 361 -49.49 46.15 -24.99
N GLU A 362 -49.82 45.99 -26.28
CA GLU A 362 -49.56 44.74 -27.01
C GLU A 362 -48.07 44.44 -27.18
N ALA A 363 -47.24 45.46 -27.42
CA ALA A 363 -45.79 45.28 -27.51
C ALA A 363 -45.18 44.85 -26.17
N GLN A 364 -45.62 45.45 -25.06
CA GLN A 364 -45.17 45.12 -23.71
C GLN A 364 -45.65 43.73 -23.27
N THR A 365 -46.86 43.30 -23.64
CA THR A 365 -47.33 41.94 -23.34
C THR A 365 -46.61 40.89 -24.18
N LEU A 366 -46.28 41.18 -25.44
CA LEU A 366 -45.49 40.28 -26.30
C LEU A 366 -44.06 40.11 -25.78
N GLU A 367 -43.41 41.19 -25.34
CA GLU A 367 -42.07 41.16 -24.75
C GLU A 367 -42.07 40.40 -23.41
N ALA A 368 -43.07 40.61 -22.56
CA ALA A 368 -43.25 39.84 -21.32
C ALA A 368 -43.50 38.33 -21.59
N LEU A 369 -44.24 37.99 -22.64
CA LEU A 369 -44.45 36.60 -23.09
C LEU A 369 -43.13 35.98 -23.59
N GLN A 370 -42.34 36.70 -24.39
CA GLN A 370 -41.03 36.24 -24.86
C GLN A 370 -40.05 36.03 -23.69
N GLN A 371 -40.00 36.95 -22.73
CA GLN A 371 -39.19 36.79 -21.50
C GLN A 371 -39.65 35.57 -20.67
N THR A 372 -40.96 35.31 -20.60
CA THR A 372 -41.52 34.15 -19.90
C THR A 372 -41.15 32.84 -20.59
N VAL A 373 -41.27 32.77 -21.93
CA VAL A 373 -40.85 31.61 -22.72
C VAL A 373 -39.35 31.37 -22.55
N GLN A 374 -38.52 32.40 -22.65
CA GLN A 374 -37.07 32.29 -22.46
C GLN A 374 -36.70 31.82 -21.04
N HIS A 375 -37.44 32.27 -20.01
CA HIS A 375 -37.24 31.82 -18.64
C HIS A 375 -37.60 30.34 -18.44
N VAL A 376 -38.66 29.86 -19.11
CA VAL A 376 -39.06 28.45 -19.13
C VAL A 376 -38.02 27.60 -19.87
N GLU A 377 -37.54 28.02 -21.04
CA GLU A 377 -36.46 27.34 -21.78
C GLU A 377 -35.17 27.25 -20.96
N ASN A 378 -34.74 28.36 -20.34
CA ASN A 378 -33.57 28.39 -19.48
C ASN A 378 -33.73 27.46 -18.26
N SER A 379 -34.94 27.39 -17.69
CA SER A 379 -35.26 26.48 -16.58
C SER A 379 -35.16 25.01 -17.01
N PHE A 380 -35.73 24.65 -18.18
CA PHE A 380 -35.60 23.30 -18.73
C PHE A 380 -34.15 22.93 -19.05
N SER A 381 -33.38 23.86 -19.64
CA SER A 381 -31.94 23.67 -19.89
C SER A 381 -31.18 23.42 -18.59
N THR A 382 -31.43 24.21 -17.54
CA THR A 382 -30.80 24.05 -16.22
C THR A 382 -31.12 22.69 -15.58
N VAL A 383 -32.38 22.23 -15.69
CA VAL A 383 -32.79 20.89 -15.21
C VAL A 383 -32.13 19.78 -16.02
N PHE A 384 -32.07 19.91 -17.35
CA PHE A 384 -31.42 18.95 -18.24
C PHE A 384 -29.91 18.86 -17.97
N GLU A 385 -29.22 19.98 -17.81
CA GLU A 385 -27.81 20.01 -17.39
C GLU A 385 -27.59 19.36 -16.02
N SER A 386 -28.48 19.61 -15.05
CA SER A 386 -28.38 18.99 -13.73
C SER A 386 -28.60 17.48 -13.80
N LEU A 387 -29.54 17.01 -14.62
CA LEU A 387 -29.79 15.59 -14.85
C LEU A 387 -28.61 14.92 -15.57
N SER A 388 -28.07 15.58 -16.60
CA SER A 388 -26.86 15.15 -17.32
C SER A 388 -25.64 15.07 -16.40
N ARG A 389 -25.41 16.10 -15.56
CA ARG A 389 -24.35 16.08 -14.54
C ARG A 389 -24.52 14.94 -13.53
N ASN A 390 -25.74 14.69 -13.05
CA ASN A 390 -26.03 13.58 -12.14
C ASN A 390 -25.81 12.20 -12.82
N PHE A 391 -26.22 12.06 -14.08
CA PHE A 391 -25.99 10.84 -14.87
C PHE A 391 -24.50 10.59 -15.11
N GLN A 392 -23.75 11.63 -15.49
CA GLN A 392 -22.30 11.54 -15.68
C GLN A 392 -21.57 11.22 -14.38
N GLN A 393 -21.99 11.78 -13.24
CA GLN A 393 -21.43 11.42 -11.93
C GLN A 393 -21.69 9.95 -11.57
N ASN A 394 -22.88 9.43 -11.86
CA ASN A 394 -23.19 8.01 -11.67
C ASN A 394 -22.36 7.11 -12.59
N LEU A 395 -22.21 7.47 -13.88
CA LEU A 395 -21.32 6.74 -14.81
C LEU A 395 -19.87 6.72 -14.32
N ASN A 396 -19.33 7.87 -13.92
CA ASN A 396 -17.97 7.99 -13.38
C ASN A 396 -17.80 7.15 -12.10
N MET A 397 -18.82 7.07 -11.23
CA MET A 397 -18.80 6.23 -10.04
C MET A 397 -18.80 4.73 -10.39
N ILE A 398 -19.63 4.31 -11.35
CA ILE A 398 -19.68 2.92 -11.84
C ILE A 398 -18.34 2.53 -12.49
N GLN A 399 -17.74 3.41 -13.30
CA GLN A 399 -16.42 3.21 -13.89
C GLN A 399 -15.33 3.09 -12.81
N GLY A 400 -15.35 3.96 -11.80
CA GLY A 400 -14.41 3.90 -10.67
C GLY A 400 -14.54 2.62 -9.84
N MET A 401 -15.77 2.17 -9.57
CA MET A 401 -16.03 0.88 -8.91
C MET A 401 -15.55 -0.31 -9.75
N THR A 402 -15.78 -0.27 -11.07
CA THR A 402 -15.36 -1.32 -12.00
C THR A 402 -13.83 -1.40 -12.08
N SER A 403 -13.14 -0.26 -12.25
CA SER A 403 -11.68 -0.19 -12.22
C SER A 403 -11.09 -0.70 -10.89
N THR A 404 -11.74 -0.40 -9.77
CA THR A 404 -11.35 -0.91 -8.45
C THR A 404 -11.49 -2.45 -8.39
N LEU A 405 -12.59 -3.00 -8.90
CA LEU A 405 -12.80 -4.45 -8.96
C LEU A 405 -11.78 -5.14 -9.87
N GLU A 406 -11.52 -4.59 -11.06
CA GLU A 406 -10.50 -5.09 -11.99
C GLU A 406 -9.10 -5.09 -11.36
N HIS A 407 -8.75 -4.05 -10.59
CA HIS A 407 -7.50 -4.00 -9.83
C HIS A 407 -7.45 -5.05 -8.71
N VAL A 408 -8.54 -5.27 -7.97
CA VAL A 408 -8.64 -6.33 -6.93
C VAL A 408 -8.50 -7.72 -7.55
N LEU A 409 -9.09 -7.96 -8.72
CA LEU A 409 -8.96 -9.23 -9.43
C LEU A 409 -7.51 -9.44 -9.91
N LYS A 410 -6.90 -8.46 -10.57
CA LYS A 410 -5.48 -8.53 -11.00
C LYS A 410 -4.51 -8.75 -9.84
N THR A 411 -4.68 -8.02 -8.73
CA THR A 411 -3.79 -8.13 -7.57
C THR A 411 -4.04 -9.38 -6.72
N GLY A 412 -5.26 -9.90 -6.72
CA GLY A 412 -5.65 -11.13 -6.03
C GLY A 412 -5.28 -12.41 -6.77
N LEU A 413 -5.08 -12.37 -8.09
CA LEU A 413 -4.55 -13.51 -8.85
C LEU A 413 -3.06 -13.67 -8.52
N LYS A 414 -2.72 -14.73 -7.78
CA LYS A 414 -1.33 -15.06 -7.43
C LYS A 414 -0.84 -16.22 -8.28
N VAL A 415 0.35 -16.07 -8.82
CA VAL A 415 1.02 -17.08 -9.65
C VAL A 415 2.30 -17.49 -8.95
N GLY A 416 2.58 -18.78 -8.94
CA GLY A 416 3.86 -19.34 -8.53
C GLY A 416 4.27 -20.41 -9.54
N THR A 417 5.56 -20.52 -9.76
CA THR A 417 6.18 -21.54 -10.61
C THR A 417 7.19 -22.29 -9.76
N LYS A 418 7.09 -23.62 -9.73
CA LYS A 418 8.11 -24.47 -9.12
C LYS A 418 8.72 -25.35 -10.21
N ILE A 419 10.02 -25.24 -10.39
CA ILE A 419 10.80 -26.09 -11.27
C ILE A 419 11.25 -27.32 -10.46
N THR A 420 11.12 -28.48 -11.06
CA THR A 420 11.57 -29.76 -10.52
C THR A 420 12.05 -30.64 -11.67
N LYS A 421 13.07 -31.44 -11.44
CA LYS A 421 13.55 -32.40 -12.44
C LYS A 421 12.53 -33.53 -12.65
N SER A 422 12.39 -34.01 -13.89
CA SER A 422 11.61 -35.22 -14.14
C SER A 422 12.31 -36.48 -13.65
N LYS A 423 11.55 -37.56 -13.55
CA LYS A 423 12.08 -38.91 -13.29
C LYS A 423 12.55 -39.62 -14.56
N ASP A 424 12.19 -39.07 -15.72
CA ASP A 424 12.66 -39.51 -17.03
C ASP A 424 14.18 -39.24 -17.16
N PRO A 425 15.02 -40.24 -17.51
CA PRO A 425 16.44 -40.02 -17.77
C PRO A 425 16.71 -39.06 -18.94
N GLU A 426 15.79 -38.89 -19.90
CA GLU A 426 15.94 -37.97 -21.04
C GLU A 426 15.60 -36.52 -20.68
N ALA A 427 16.38 -35.94 -19.76
CA ALA A 427 16.53 -34.49 -19.49
C ALA A 427 15.25 -33.62 -19.41
N ALA A 428 14.11 -34.20 -19.04
CA ALA A 428 12.86 -33.45 -18.92
C ALA A 428 12.77 -32.67 -17.59
N ILE A 429 12.23 -31.45 -17.65
CA ILE A 429 11.92 -30.60 -16.51
C ILE A 429 10.41 -30.54 -16.31
N ASN A 430 9.97 -30.71 -15.07
CA ASN A 430 8.60 -30.47 -14.64
C ASN A 430 8.44 -29.04 -14.11
N ILE A 431 7.71 -28.20 -14.84
CA ILE A 431 7.31 -26.87 -14.41
C ILE A 431 5.92 -26.95 -13.80
N THR A 432 5.85 -26.91 -12.48
CA THR A 432 4.58 -26.84 -11.74
C THR A 432 4.09 -25.40 -11.68
N LEU A 433 3.02 -25.10 -12.41
CA LEU A 433 2.28 -23.85 -12.36
C LEU A 433 1.25 -23.91 -11.23
N ILE A 434 1.30 -22.94 -10.31
CA ILE A 434 0.36 -22.80 -9.18
C ILE A 434 -0.33 -21.46 -9.30
N ILE A 435 -1.64 -21.46 -9.57
CA ILE A 435 -2.44 -20.25 -9.69
C ILE A 435 -3.47 -20.22 -8.55
N ARG A 436 -3.48 -19.16 -7.75
CA ARG A 436 -4.35 -19.01 -6.59
C ARG A 436 -5.18 -17.74 -6.69
N ASN A 437 -6.49 -17.86 -6.49
CA ASN A 437 -7.35 -16.72 -6.27
C ASN A 437 -7.29 -16.31 -4.80
N ALA A 438 -6.50 -15.28 -4.49
CA ALA A 438 -6.45 -14.64 -3.17
C ALA A 438 -7.40 -13.44 -3.03
N SER A 439 -8.25 -13.18 -4.03
CA SER A 439 -9.31 -12.17 -3.95
C SER A 439 -10.56 -12.73 -3.25
N GLN A 440 -11.50 -11.85 -2.92
CA GLN A 440 -12.82 -12.23 -2.38
C GLN A 440 -13.87 -12.50 -3.47
N PHE A 441 -13.48 -12.44 -4.76
CA PHE A 441 -14.38 -12.56 -5.91
C PHE A 441 -14.02 -13.76 -6.80
N PRO A 442 -14.99 -14.46 -7.40
CA PRO A 442 -14.70 -15.53 -8.36
C PRO A 442 -14.06 -14.96 -9.63
N MET A 443 -13.13 -15.70 -10.22
CA MET A 443 -12.46 -15.37 -11.47
C MET A 443 -12.96 -16.30 -12.58
N LYS A 444 -13.61 -15.75 -13.60
CA LYS A 444 -14.21 -16.53 -14.70
C LYS A 444 -13.41 -16.40 -15.99
N ALA A 445 -13.47 -17.47 -16.80
CA ALA A 445 -12.76 -17.59 -18.07
C ALA A 445 -11.27 -17.29 -17.94
N LEU A 446 -10.63 -17.97 -16.97
CA LEU A 446 -9.17 -18.00 -16.85
C LEU A 446 -8.58 -18.66 -18.11
N ALA A 447 -7.61 -17.98 -18.72
CA ALA A 447 -6.82 -18.44 -19.84
C ALA A 447 -5.34 -18.16 -19.54
N ALA A 448 -4.42 -18.92 -20.13
CA ALA A 448 -3.00 -18.71 -19.96
C ALA A 448 -2.22 -18.95 -21.26
N THR A 449 -1.02 -18.41 -21.32
CA THR A 449 -0.06 -18.69 -22.38
C THR A 449 1.34 -18.65 -21.76
N ILE A 450 2.18 -19.62 -22.13
CA ILE A 450 3.58 -19.70 -21.70
C ILE A 450 4.47 -19.42 -22.90
N ALA A 451 5.54 -18.67 -22.67
CA ALA A 451 6.59 -18.46 -23.66
C ALA A 451 7.95 -18.57 -22.97
N PHE A 452 8.96 -18.99 -23.72
CA PHE A 452 10.34 -19.11 -23.27
C PHE A 452 11.24 -18.34 -24.23
N ALA A 453 12.16 -17.54 -23.70
CA ALA A 453 13.17 -16.81 -24.46
C ALA A 453 14.56 -17.18 -23.92
N PRO A 454 15.48 -17.74 -24.74
CA PRO A 454 16.85 -18.00 -24.32
C PRO A 454 17.57 -16.68 -24.03
N ILE A 455 18.43 -16.67 -23.01
CA ILE A 455 19.17 -15.46 -22.62
C ILE A 455 20.37 -15.20 -23.54
N ASN A 456 21.02 -16.27 -24.00
CA ASN A 456 22.18 -16.17 -24.89
C ASN A 456 21.73 -16.06 -26.36
N SER A 457 22.02 -14.91 -26.98
CA SER A 457 21.55 -14.52 -28.33
C SER A 457 22.05 -15.40 -29.49
N HIS A 458 22.88 -16.40 -29.22
CA HIS A 458 23.40 -17.35 -30.21
C HIS A 458 22.62 -18.68 -30.25
N CYS A 459 21.69 -18.91 -29.33
CA CYS A 459 20.93 -20.15 -29.23
C CYS A 459 19.50 -19.97 -29.78
N THR A 460 19.22 -20.46 -30.99
CA THR A 460 17.85 -20.55 -31.54
C THR A 460 17.12 -21.82 -31.06
N GLY A 461 17.31 -22.20 -29.79
CA GLY A 461 16.75 -23.42 -29.22
C GLY A 461 15.29 -23.25 -28.85
N GLN A 462 14.42 -24.12 -29.37
CA GLN A 462 13.02 -24.20 -28.96
C GLN A 462 12.87 -25.05 -27.70
N ILE A 463 11.84 -24.76 -26.91
CA ILE A 463 11.43 -25.58 -25.79
C ILE A 463 10.13 -26.29 -26.20
N GLU A 464 10.20 -27.62 -26.29
CA GLU A 464 9.03 -28.47 -26.48
C GLU A 464 8.42 -28.81 -25.12
N TYR A 465 7.11 -29.01 -25.06
CA TYR A 465 6.41 -29.37 -23.83
C TYR A 465 5.21 -30.27 -24.14
N GLU A 466 4.97 -31.26 -23.27
CA GLU A 466 3.82 -32.15 -23.31
C GLU A 466 2.89 -31.88 -22.12
N THR A 467 1.59 -31.94 -22.36
CA THR A 467 0.56 -31.75 -21.32
C THR A 467 -0.31 -33.00 -21.19
N GLN A 468 -0.60 -33.40 -19.96
CA GLN A 468 -1.27 -34.68 -19.65
C GLN A 468 -2.81 -34.64 -19.81
N SER A 469 -3.35 -33.62 -20.47
CA SER A 469 -4.81 -33.43 -20.67
C SER A 469 -5.15 -33.02 -22.10
N SER A 470 -5.93 -33.86 -22.78
CA SER A 470 -6.21 -33.81 -24.22
C SER A 470 -7.33 -32.83 -24.61
N VAL A 471 -7.22 -32.26 -25.82
CA VAL A 471 -8.20 -32.33 -26.94
C VAL A 471 -7.65 -31.55 -28.16
N ARG A 472 -8.01 -31.98 -29.38
CA ARG A 472 -7.53 -31.54 -30.71
C ARG A 472 -8.74 -31.24 -31.63
N LEU A 473 -8.66 -30.61 -32.82
CA LEU A 473 -7.55 -30.28 -33.75
C LEU A 473 -7.99 -29.07 -34.64
N LEU A 474 -7.25 -28.80 -35.73
CA LEU A 474 -7.55 -27.91 -36.89
C LEU A 474 -7.45 -26.39 -36.62
N GLN A 475 -6.80 -25.57 -37.47
CA GLN A 475 -5.92 -25.86 -38.62
C GLN A 475 -4.96 -24.70 -38.94
N ASP A 476 -3.84 -25.00 -39.61
CA ASP A 476 -2.93 -24.13 -40.39
C ASP A 476 -2.49 -22.76 -39.82
N SER A 477 -1.54 -22.79 -38.89
CA SER A 477 -0.27 -22.03 -39.00
C SER A 477 0.71 -22.45 -37.89
N SER A 478 1.93 -21.92 -37.93
CA SER A 478 3.15 -22.42 -37.27
C SER A 478 3.28 -22.12 -35.77
N ASP A 479 2.25 -22.37 -34.96
CA ASP A 479 2.26 -22.12 -33.51
C ASP A 479 2.24 -23.43 -32.67
N PRO A 480 3.14 -23.59 -31.68
CA PRO A 480 3.11 -24.73 -30.76
C PRO A 480 2.07 -24.53 -29.66
N VAL A 481 0.95 -25.27 -29.73
CA VAL A 481 -0.09 -25.29 -28.69
C VAL A 481 -0.41 -26.72 -28.27
N SER A 482 -0.32 -27.00 -26.97
CA SER A 482 -1.20 -27.98 -26.32
C SER A 482 -1.52 -27.60 -24.87
N SER A 483 -2.59 -26.79 -24.71
CA SER A 483 -3.28 -26.40 -23.47
C SER A 483 -2.50 -25.64 -22.38
N ILE A 484 -2.98 -24.42 -22.08
CA ILE A 484 -2.94 -23.85 -20.73
C ILE A 484 -4.29 -23.15 -20.48
N PHE A 485 -5.25 -23.94 -19.98
CA PHE A 485 -6.69 -23.70 -19.86
C PHE A 485 -7.55 -23.83 -21.14
N SER A 486 -8.38 -24.87 -21.15
CA SER A 486 -9.59 -24.98 -21.97
C SER A 486 -10.75 -24.14 -21.39
N ASN A 487 -11.72 -23.83 -22.25
CA ASN A 487 -12.77 -22.82 -21.99
C ASN A 487 -13.57 -23.04 -20.68
N GLU A 488 -13.95 -21.92 -20.06
CA GLU A 488 -14.90 -21.81 -18.93
C GLU A 488 -14.44 -22.29 -17.53
N SER A 489 -13.13 -22.36 -17.28
CA SER A 489 -12.62 -22.50 -15.91
C SER A 489 -12.99 -21.29 -15.02
N GLU A 490 -13.72 -21.54 -13.93
CA GLU A 490 -14.01 -20.59 -12.85
C GLU A 490 -13.20 -20.93 -11.59
N LEU A 491 -12.39 -19.99 -11.11
CA LEU A 491 -11.56 -20.13 -9.92
C LEU A 491 -12.16 -19.35 -8.75
N LEU A 492 -12.71 -20.05 -7.77
CA LEU A 492 -13.40 -19.43 -6.63
C LEU A 492 -12.42 -18.83 -5.61
N PRO A 493 -12.85 -17.88 -4.75
CA PRO A 493 -12.03 -17.31 -3.68
C PRO A 493 -11.34 -18.38 -2.82
N GLY A 494 -10.04 -18.22 -2.61
CA GLY A 494 -9.21 -19.12 -1.81
C GLY A 494 -8.74 -20.39 -2.52
N GLN A 495 -9.36 -20.78 -3.65
CA GLN A 495 -8.94 -21.96 -4.41
C GLN A 495 -7.58 -21.77 -5.08
N ARG A 496 -6.91 -22.90 -5.33
CA ARG A 496 -5.71 -23.00 -6.15
C ARG A 496 -5.94 -24.00 -7.28
N TYR A 497 -5.50 -23.63 -8.47
CA TYR A 497 -5.28 -24.52 -9.60
C TYR A 497 -3.79 -24.88 -9.66
N VAL A 498 -3.49 -26.13 -10.00
CA VAL A 498 -2.12 -26.64 -10.12
C VAL A 498 -2.04 -27.48 -11.39
N GLU A 499 -1.10 -27.16 -12.27
CA GLU A 499 -0.83 -27.87 -13.51
C GLU A 499 0.67 -28.12 -13.59
N VAL A 500 1.06 -29.29 -14.09
CA VAL A 500 2.47 -29.67 -14.26
C VAL A 500 2.71 -29.84 -15.75
N LEU A 501 3.56 -28.98 -16.29
CA LEU A 501 4.03 -29.04 -17.67
C LEU A 501 5.33 -29.84 -17.67
N GLU A 502 5.42 -30.90 -18.47
CA GLU A 502 6.67 -31.62 -18.71
C GLU A 502 7.34 -31.03 -19.95
N VAL A 503 8.60 -30.61 -19.80
CA VAL A 503 9.27 -29.67 -20.69
C VAL A 503 10.63 -30.22 -21.09
N ARG A 504 10.90 -30.30 -22.40
CA ARG A 504 12.15 -30.78 -22.98
C ARG A 504 12.81 -29.65 -23.80
N PRO A 505 13.87 -29.01 -23.28
CA PRO A 505 14.66 -28.05 -24.04
C PRO A 505 15.44 -28.75 -25.17
N THR A 506 15.39 -28.23 -26.39
CA THR A 506 16.20 -28.75 -27.51
C THR A 506 17.68 -28.34 -27.43
N VAL A 507 18.00 -27.34 -26.59
CA VAL A 507 19.35 -26.85 -26.32
C VAL A 507 19.49 -26.58 -24.83
N LEU A 508 20.59 -27.02 -24.22
CA LEU A 508 20.90 -26.73 -22.82
C LEU A 508 21.36 -25.28 -22.68
N ALA A 509 20.50 -24.41 -22.14
CA ALA A 509 20.75 -22.97 -22.00
C ALA A 509 19.90 -22.36 -20.88
N GLN A 510 20.23 -21.15 -20.44
CA GLN A 510 19.36 -20.40 -19.52
C GLN A 510 18.19 -19.77 -20.30
N TYR A 511 16.95 -19.95 -19.80
CA TYR A 511 15.74 -19.42 -20.41
C TYR A 511 14.95 -18.52 -19.46
N ASN A 512 14.46 -17.39 -19.97
CA ASN A 512 13.43 -16.59 -19.33
C ASN A 512 12.05 -17.11 -19.74
N GLY A 513 11.32 -17.67 -18.80
CA GLY A 513 9.92 -18.06 -18.96
C GLY A 513 8.96 -16.93 -18.57
N THR A 514 7.90 -16.76 -19.35
CA THR A 514 6.80 -15.82 -19.07
C THR A 514 5.45 -16.51 -19.19
N ILE A 515 4.59 -16.33 -18.19
CA ILE A 515 3.21 -16.83 -18.16
C ILE A 515 2.28 -15.63 -18.17
N ASP A 516 1.51 -15.47 -19.24
CA ASP A 516 0.50 -14.43 -19.38
C ASP A 516 -0.88 -15.01 -19.07
N LEU A 517 -1.46 -14.62 -17.93
CA LEU A 517 -2.81 -15.03 -17.51
C LEU A 517 -3.84 -13.98 -17.93
N GLY A 518 -4.90 -14.43 -18.60
CA GLY A 518 -6.08 -13.63 -18.90
C GLY A 518 -7.28 -14.05 -18.05
N ILE A 519 -7.98 -13.10 -17.43
CA ILE A 519 -9.30 -13.32 -16.81
C ILE A 519 -10.30 -12.31 -17.39
N ARG A 520 -11.59 -12.65 -17.45
CA ARG A 520 -12.62 -11.72 -17.95
C ARG A 520 -13.08 -10.76 -16.85
N SER A 521 -13.07 -9.46 -17.12
CA SER A 521 -13.67 -8.44 -16.24
C SER A 521 -15.17 -8.67 -16.09
N PRO A 522 -15.72 -8.75 -14.86
CA PRO A 522 -17.15 -8.91 -14.63
C PRO A 522 -17.99 -7.70 -15.09
N GLY A 523 -17.40 -6.51 -15.16
CA GLY A 523 -18.10 -5.26 -15.50
C GLY A 523 -17.97 -4.88 -16.98
N THR A 524 -16.75 -4.93 -17.53
CA THR A 524 -16.48 -4.49 -18.91
C THR A 524 -16.43 -5.63 -19.93
N GLY A 525 -16.34 -6.89 -19.48
CA GLY A 525 -16.11 -8.04 -20.35
C GLY A 525 -14.72 -8.10 -20.99
N GLN A 526 -13.85 -7.10 -20.74
CA GLN A 526 -12.48 -7.06 -21.27
C GLN A 526 -11.60 -8.15 -20.63
N ARG A 527 -10.58 -8.62 -21.36
CA ARG A 527 -9.55 -9.52 -20.82
C ARG A 527 -8.54 -8.72 -20.00
N LEU A 528 -8.51 -8.99 -18.70
CA LEU A 528 -7.51 -8.47 -17.76
C LEU A 528 -6.29 -9.41 -17.81
N GLN A 529 -5.15 -8.89 -18.24
CA GLN A 529 -3.89 -9.64 -18.25
C GLN A 529 -3.09 -9.45 -16.95
N VAL A 530 -2.43 -10.53 -16.51
CA VAL A 530 -1.45 -10.60 -15.41
C VAL A 530 -0.27 -11.45 -15.88
N GLN A 531 0.92 -10.85 -15.92
CA GLN A 531 2.15 -11.54 -16.34
C GLN A 531 2.94 -12.02 -15.13
N HIS A 532 3.40 -13.28 -15.16
CA HIS A 532 4.35 -13.86 -14.21
C HIS A 532 5.63 -14.26 -14.94
N LYS A 533 6.79 -13.92 -14.38
CA LYS A 533 8.11 -14.23 -14.97
C LYS A 533 8.88 -15.17 -14.08
N PHE A 534 9.62 -16.10 -14.68
CA PHE A 534 10.45 -17.07 -13.98
C PHE A 534 11.67 -17.44 -14.84
N GLY A 535 12.77 -17.87 -14.21
CA GLY A 535 13.93 -18.41 -14.92
C GLY A 535 13.88 -19.93 -14.94
N VAL A 536 14.28 -20.54 -16.06
CA VAL A 536 14.71 -21.95 -16.13
C VAL A 536 16.22 -21.93 -16.24
N TYR A 537 16.90 -22.46 -15.23
CA TYR A 537 18.35 -22.40 -15.10
C TYR A 537 19.02 -23.59 -15.81
N LEU A 538 20.28 -23.43 -16.21
CA LEU A 538 21.06 -24.51 -16.80
C LEU A 538 21.22 -25.67 -15.80
N ILE A 539 21.50 -25.38 -14.53
CA ILE A 539 21.68 -26.41 -13.49
C ILE A 539 20.43 -27.27 -13.23
N ASP A 540 19.23 -26.75 -13.52
CA ASP A 540 17.97 -27.51 -13.42
C ASP A 540 17.82 -28.57 -14.52
N GLN A 541 18.49 -28.37 -15.67
CA GLN A 541 18.46 -29.25 -16.84
C GLN A 541 19.49 -30.39 -16.75
N LEU A 542 20.51 -30.26 -15.89
CA LEU A 542 21.63 -31.19 -15.86
C LEU A 542 21.28 -32.52 -15.17
N SER A 543 21.77 -33.62 -15.76
CA SER A 543 21.83 -34.91 -15.09
C SER A 543 22.83 -34.83 -13.94
N LYS A 544 22.53 -35.42 -12.77
CA LYS A 544 23.34 -35.30 -11.54
C LYS A 544 23.64 -36.69 -11.00
N SER A 545 24.91 -37.06 -10.88
CA SER A 545 25.34 -38.33 -10.27
C SER A 545 26.40 -38.05 -9.21
N ILE A 546 26.16 -38.53 -7.98
CA ILE A 546 26.96 -38.22 -6.80
C ILE A 546 27.72 -39.47 -6.33
N GLN A 547 29.00 -39.33 -6.03
CA GLN A 547 29.84 -40.35 -5.39
C GLN A 547 30.37 -39.81 -4.06
N LEU A 548 29.81 -40.31 -2.95
CA LEU A 548 30.02 -39.78 -1.60
C LEU A 548 31.41 -40.09 -1.01
N GLN A 549 32.13 -41.07 -1.58
CA GLN A 549 33.49 -41.45 -1.21
C GLN A 549 34.21 -41.93 -2.48
N SER A 550 34.77 -41.03 -3.26
CA SER A 550 35.68 -41.41 -4.33
C SER A 550 37.08 -41.66 -3.74
N GLN A 551 37.75 -42.71 -4.23
CA GLN A 551 39.22 -42.75 -4.25
C GLN A 551 39.74 -42.11 -5.54
N SER A 552 38.97 -41.18 -6.14
CA SER A 552 39.40 -40.52 -7.37
C SER A 552 40.58 -39.61 -7.04
N LYS A 553 41.63 -39.74 -7.84
CA LYS A 553 42.78 -38.85 -7.76
C LYS A 553 42.32 -37.53 -8.35
N PHE A 554 41.89 -36.59 -7.50
CA PHE A 554 41.90 -35.18 -7.86
C PHE A 554 43.34 -34.86 -8.30
N ASN A 555 43.52 -34.73 -9.60
CA ASN A 555 44.84 -34.62 -10.21
C ASN A 555 45.14 -33.13 -10.33
N GLU A 556 45.99 -32.60 -9.45
CA GLU A 556 46.29 -31.15 -9.37
C GLU A 556 46.84 -30.55 -10.68
N ASN A 557 47.19 -31.39 -11.66
CA ASN A 557 47.66 -31.02 -12.99
C ASN A 557 46.52 -30.72 -13.99
N ASP A 558 45.29 -31.10 -13.71
CA ASP A 558 44.15 -30.84 -14.60
C ASP A 558 43.69 -29.38 -14.45
N ALA A 559 43.21 -28.76 -15.53
CA ALA A 559 42.77 -27.37 -15.48
C ALA A 559 41.39 -27.26 -14.79
N TYR A 560 41.39 -26.85 -13.53
CA TYR A 560 40.17 -26.67 -12.72
C TYR A 560 39.90 -25.21 -12.34
N ILE A 561 38.62 -24.89 -12.12
CA ILE A 561 38.16 -23.58 -11.64
C ILE A 561 37.65 -23.73 -10.20
N ILE A 562 38.22 -22.98 -9.26
CA ILE A 562 37.75 -22.96 -7.86
C ILE A 562 36.59 -21.98 -7.68
N ARG A 563 35.59 -22.39 -6.89
CA ARG A 563 34.53 -21.54 -6.33
C ARG A 563 34.23 -21.86 -4.87
N GLU A 564 33.72 -20.87 -4.15
CA GLU A 564 33.29 -21.00 -2.76
C GLU A 564 31.82 -20.61 -2.65
N TYR A 565 31.00 -21.56 -2.19
CA TYR A 565 29.54 -21.46 -2.13
C TYR A 565 29.04 -21.63 -0.70
N LYS A 566 27.93 -20.98 -0.33
CA LYS A 566 27.30 -21.25 0.98
C LYS A 566 26.90 -22.72 1.06
N LEU A 567 27.21 -23.41 2.17
CA LEU A 567 26.93 -24.84 2.33
C LEU A 567 25.43 -25.16 2.23
N SER A 568 24.56 -24.25 2.65
CA SER A 568 23.10 -24.33 2.47
C SER A 568 22.69 -24.26 0.99
N PHE A 569 23.22 -23.27 0.26
CA PHE A 569 23.00 -23.10 -1.18
C PHE A 569 23.51 -24.30 -1.98
N PHE A 570 24.75 -24.74 -1.71
CA PHE A 570 25.35 -25.93 -2.34
C PHE A 570 24.51 -27.19 -2.10
N ARG A 571 24.03 -27.41 -0.87
CA ARG A 571 23.10 -28.51 -0.55
C ARG A 571 21.81 -28.45 -1.36
N GLN A 572 21.21 -27.27 -1.49
CA GLN A 572 19.96 -27.07 -2.22
C GLN A 572 20.14 -27.35 -3.72
N ILE A 573 21.15 -26.74 -4.35
CA ILE A 573 21.41 -26.87 -5.80
C ILE A 573 21.83 -28.29 -6.20
N MET A 574 22.66 -28.94 -5.37
CA MET A 574 23.10 -30.31 -5.61
C MET A 574 22.11 -31.36 -5.05
N GLU A 575 20.93 -30.94 -4.59
CA GLU A 575 19.84 -31.80 -4.11
C GLU A 575 20.22 -32.77 -2.97
N PHE A 576 21.19 -32.41 -2.12
CA PHE A 576 21.61 -33.23 -0.99
C PHE A 576 20.54 -33.29 0.11
N SER A 577 20.14 -34.50 0.49
CA SER A 577 19.40 -34.71 1.73
C SER A 577 20.28 -34.39 2.95
N PRO A 578 19.76 -33.69 3.98
CA PRO A 578 20.49 -33.49 5.24
C PRO A 578 21.02 -34.79 5.88
N ALA A 579 20.39 -35.93 5.60
CA ALA A 579 20.76 -37.24 6.13
C ALA A 579 21.90 -37.95 5.36
N GLN A 580 22.20 -37.54 4.12
CA GLN A 580 23.21 -38.22 3.29
C GLN A 580 24.66 -37.90 3.70
N GLY A 581 24.86 -36.80 4.43
CA GLY A 581 26.19 -36.28 4.76
C GLY A 581 26.89 -35.68 3.53
N ILE A 582 27.80 -34.75 3.78
CA ILE A 582 28.74 -34.27 2.77
C ILE A 582 30.12 -34.28 3.42
N ALA A 583 31.10 -34.88 2.75
CA ALA A 583 32.45 -35.04 3.25
C ALA A 583 33.49 -34.50 2.25
N HIS A 584 34.68 -34.17 2.73
CA HIS A 584 35.83 -33.85 1.87
C HIS A 584 36.08 -34.99 0.86
N GLY A 585 36.26 -34.66 -0.42
CA GLY A 585 36.39 -35.66 -1.49
C GLY A 585 35.05 -36.23 -1.97
N THR A 586 33.92 -35.55 -1.72
CA THR A 586 32.67 -35.85 -2.43
C THR A 586 32.82 -35.40 -3.89
N GLU A 587 32.53 -36.30 -4.82
CA GLU A 587 32.57 -36.04 -6.26
C GLU A 587 31.15 -36.01 -6.83
N ILE A 588 30.84 -34.97 -7.62
CA ILE A 588 29.55 -34.79 -8.27
C ILE A 588 29.80 -34.61 -9.77
N LYS A 589 29.31 -35.53 -10.60
CA LYS A 589 29.31 -35.35 -12.05
C LYS A 589 27.96 -34.80 -12.50
N LEU A 590 28.01 -33.70 -13.23
CA LEU A 590 26.90 -33.03 -13.89
C LEU A 590 27.00 -33.35 -15.39
N HIS A 591 26.00 -34.01 -15.97
CA HIS A 591 26.02 -34.39 -17.39
C HIS A 591 25.11 -33.45 -18.19
N ALA A 592 25.68 -32.88 -19.25
CA ALA A 592 25.11 -31.89 -20.14
C ALA A 592 25.14 -32.45 -21.58
N GLY A 593 24.25 -33.40 -21.88
CA GLY A 593 24.40 -34.25 -23.06
C GLY A 593 25.67 -35.11 -22.93
N ASP A 594 26.52 -35.09 -23.95
CA ASP A 594 27.81 -35.80 -23.96
C ASP A 594 28.89 -35.10 -23.09
N THR A 595 28.69 -33.83 -22.73
CA THR A 595 29.66 -33.07 -21.91
C THR A 595 29.49 -33.41 -20.42
N ILE A 596 30.59 -33.75 -19.75
CA ILE A 596 30.61 -34.01 -18.30
C ILE A 596 31.37 -32.90 -17.59
N ILE A 597 30.69 -32.26 -16.63
CA ILE A 597 31.28 -31.31 -15.68
C ILE A 597 31.45 -32.02 -14.34
N GLU A 598 32.67 -32.10 -13.82
CA GLU A 598 32.93 -32.67 -12.51
C GLU A 598 33.10 -31.57 -11.47
N CYS A 599 32.45 -31.73 -10.32
CA CYS A 599 32.56 -30.86 -9.16
C CYS A 599 33.13 -31.67 -7.99
N HIS A 600 34.36 -31.34 -7.61
CA HIS A 600 35.12 -31.97 -6.54
C HIS A 600 35.11 -31.09 -5.30
N LEU A 601 34.62 -31.61 -4.17
CA LEU A 601 34.55 -30.84 -2.92
C LEU A 601 35.88 -30.92 -2.15
N LEU A 602 36.63 -29.81 -2.19
CA LEU A 602 37.98 -29.69 -1.64
C LEU A 602 38.01 -29.34 -0.15
N GLU A 603 37.10 -28.49 0.34
CA GLU A 603 37.11 -28.07 1.74
C GLU A 603 35.68 -27.86 2.26
N LEU A 604 35.43 -28.37 3.46
CA LEU A 604 34.24 -28.08 4.26
C LEU A 604 34.68 -27.39 5.54
N ARG A 605 34.47 -26.08 5.64
CA ARG A 605 34.61 -25.41 6.93
C ARG A 605 33.33 -25.70 7.72
N VAL A 606 33.49 -26.27 8.91
CA VAL A 606 32.34 -26.61 9.78
C VAL A 606 31.90 -25.40 10.61
N ASN A 607 32.80 -24.43 10.81
CA ASN A 607 32.56 -23.22 11.59
C ASN A 607 32.20 -21.99 10.72
N ASP A 608 32.61 -21.97 9.45
CA ASP A 608 32.20 -20.99 8.45
C ASP A 608 31.26 -21.68 7.46
N THR A 609 30.14 -21.07 7.10
CA THR A 609 29.06 -21.72 6.33
C THR A 609 29.36 -21.92 4.84
N LEU A 610 30.57 -22.34 4.48
CA LEU A 610 31.11 -22.35 3.11
C LEU A 610 31.65 -23.73 2.70
N ALA A 611 31.40 -24.09 1.44
CA ALA A 611 31.91 -25.25 0.73
C ALA A 611 32.82 -24.77 -0.40
N LYS A 612 34.05 -25.29 -0.46
CA LYS A 612 35.02 -24.96 -1.51
C LYS A 612 35.09 -26.08 -2.54
N CYS A 613 34.72 -25.76 -3.77
CA CYS A 613 34.58 -26.73 -4.86
C CYS A 613 35.53 -26.40 -6.01
N ALA A 614 36.12 -27.42 -6.61
CA ALA A 614 36.83 -27.33 -7.89
C ALA A 614 35.96 -27.93 -8.99
N PHE A 615 35.86 -27.22 -10.12
CA PHE A 615 35.11 -27.65 -11.28
C PHE A 615 36.05 -27.92 -12.46
N THR A 616 35.84 -29.04 -13.15
CA THR A 616 36.49 -29.41 -14.42
C THR A 616 35.43 -29.76 -15.46
N CYS A 617 35.78 -29.71 -16.74
CA CYS A 617 34.91 -30.11 -17.84
C CYS A 617 35.70 -30.94 -18.86
N THR A 618 35.08 -31.95 -19.45
CA THR A 618 35.77 -32.87 -20.38
C THR A 618 36.05 -32.26 -21.76
N GLU A 619 35.14 -31.44 -22.31
CA GLU A 619 35.19 -31.06 -23.73
C GLU A 619 34.84 -29.60 -24.05
N SER A 620 34.10 -28.87 -23.21
CA SER A 620 33.66 -27.49 -23.52
C SER A 620 33.65 -26.56 -22.31
N ASN A 621 34.43 -25.47 -22.38
CA ASN A 621 34.43 -24.43 -21.33
C ASN A 621 33.20 -23.54 -21.37
N ASP A 622 32.55 -23.31 -22.52
CA ASP A 622 31.44 -22.35 -22.63
C ASP A 622 30.23 -22.74 -21.75
N ILE A 623 29.94 -24.04 -21.64
CA ILE A 623 28.89 -24.58 -20.76
C ILE A 623 29.30 -24.45 -19.29
N LEU A 624 30.59 -24.71 -18.98
CA LEU A 624 31.12 -24.57 -17.63
C LEU A 624 31.11 -23.10 -17.17
N ASP A 625 31.56 -22.16 -17.98
CA ASP A 625 31.58 -20.73 -17.67
C ASP A 625 30.15 -20.18 -17.52
N THR A 626 29.21 -20.63 -18.37
CA THR A 626 27.78 -20.31 -18.23
C THR A 626 27.23 -20.83 -16.90
N LEU A 627 27.50 -22.09 -16.56
CA LEU A 627 27.06 -22.71 -15.31
C LEU A 627 27.67 -22.01 -14.08
N LEU A 628 28.97 -21.72 -14.07
CA LEU A 628 29.63 -21.05 -12.95
C LEU A 628 29.12 -19.62 -12.76
N SER A 629 28.91 -18.88 -13.86
CA SER A 629 28.29 -17.55 -13.82
C SER A 629 26.87 -17.59 -13.22
N GLU A 630 26.07 -18.59 -13.61
CA GLU A 630 24.73 -18.82 -13.06
C GLU A 630 24.75 -19.17 -11.57
N LEU A 631 25.63 -20.07 -11.14
CA LEU A 631 25.81 -20.46 -9.74
C LEU A 631 26.32 -19.30 -8.88
N ASP A 632 27.25 -18.50 -9.39
CA ASP A 632 27.79 -17.32 -8.71
C ASP A 632 26.70 -16.24 -8.52
N LEU A 633 25.84 -16.03 -9.52
CA LEU A 633 24.67 -15.16 -9.38
C LEU A 633 23.70 -15.70 -8.32
N LEU A 634 23.30 -16.97 -8.42
CA LEU A 634 22.34 -17.59 -7.51
C LEU A 634 22.82 -17.62 -6.04
N ASN A 635 24.11 -17.87 -5.79
CA ASN A 635 24.71 -17.83 -4.45
C ASN A 635 24.63 -16.44 -3.79
N ASN A 636 24.69 -15.37 -4.59
CA ASN A 636 24.60 -13.99 -4.13
C ASN A 636 23.15 -13.53 -3.87
N TYR A 637 22.15 -14.10 -4.56
CA TYR A 637 20.74 -13.75 -4.37
C TYR A 637 20.05 -14.49 -3.21
N HIS A 638 20.63 -15.57 -2.70
CA HIS A 638 20.00 -16.48 -1.73
C HIS A 638 19.89 -15.95 -0.27
N ASP A 639 20.03 -14.64 -0.05
CA ASP A 639 19.81 -13.93 1.24
C ASP A 639 18.48 -13.12 1.28
N VAL A 640 17.51 -13.41 0.38
CA VAL A 640 16.21 -12.71 0.28
C VAL A 640 15.02 -13.67 0.40
#